data_AF-A0A1J4VFU9-F1
#
_entry.id   AF-A0A1J4VFU9-F1
#
_cell.length_a   1.000
_cell.length_b   1.000
_cell.length_c   1.000
_cell.angle_alpha   90.00
_cell.angle_beta   90.00
_cell.angle_gamma   90.00
#
_symmetry.space_group_name_H-M   'P 1'
#
loop_
_entity.id
_entity.type
_entity.pdbx_description
1 polymer ?
#
loop_
_entity_poly.entity_id
_entity_poly.type
_entity_poly.pdbx_seq_one_letter_code
_entity_poly.pdbx_strand_id
1 'polypeptide(L)'
;MKKDKGIALILVVSVLAVAGIMAVSFAFTMRLELKAAANYLEATRASYLAQAGITYAQQILKQDDRNIDSFEDKWHTIFTGSDIDNDGDSQPDSKWINVYNEESEAIGRYAILVKDETSFMDINMAYKHNLSPLKVTEGWSSYELDLKEFITSCGLKDPDKVYEDILSFRYGPDSQPGEAGVDDNQNQRILDSDGIDNNANGIVDEAGEGIDEPMEYASFNLYGDDKAFETPFEISKIKSISKQDIQKLYPYITTYSVDRNTDVEGRLKDNINSMDAQSLAVLLEDAGARDPFQKAVNIIDACDADFSQSVIPKLYNRLAAINRGDVGDWIWKGGSYQSDVKDGQLFTITWVNLPEGEYYIGVFGIKDELVGDVTVNGMAQNSVKHGEILRIGAISFENKILNLTIKNSSGSVCYFSYLELYPRLGQQNFSASEIRGVEGIRINEIMVRPVIPRSTFSGQAPGGDWKWQNGFYQNNEPKGGKTGEGEWTWKDLPDGKYYVRLFAGAVDQEIGDVNIGGSNSKSAMDNDLFGNGKVVTVSGGKLTIRIQNNRETGSTYFKSIELSQEPDGEYIELINLTPKEVSLSGWAIEGPSKEGWPATIPLGTTIGPHEHMALSIDKDDTQGGINNNGISFISIWGKEKSAALHFLRAVTPNSDLLSDNAFMGGNFITLKDSMGHIVDKEEYFSGNITDNRALEKSDPSYVMDSNNNGVPDNWYASTAKKGGTPGLPNDNDGMREKIGEEIIEHYDTEVNVKSKNFSSVGEIAFVPLGTEPWKTIPLEDVAKIVDRLTISGIRLEAENKIVKGSEGGWKVIQRAAPFTDWCENGKKDSIGTWKWELKDGLKNGYYKLKIFGEEGEAIAVSMHLADDTWTALTPALTPGPDGGIVFGNIEIGTGSAMSTPKNILEIKVKNSSETDAAHFDFIKLDPANNLYGRININTASKKVLSSLPGVDDAIADNIINNRVFGNKNGLNLGIGDLIDTHALGSSDTDKKNRFKQISSLVTLHSDCYRIIVTGQMLEKGKVLAEKKIWVVFER
;
A
#
# COMPACT_ATOMS: atom_id res chain seq x y z
N MET A 1 -97.73 -29.10 -66.51
CA MET A 1 -96.79 -29.81 -65.59
C MET A 1 -95.45 -30.11 -66.27
N LYS A 2 -94.62 -29.10 -66.56
CA LYS A 2 -93.26 -29.30 -67.15
C LYS A 2 -92.16 -28.41 -66.51
N LYS A 3 -92.41 -27.79 -65.34
CA LYS A 3 -91.46 -26.88 -64.66
C LYS A 3 -90.79 -27.43 -63.38
N ASP A 4 -91.26 -28.54 -62.80
CA ASP A 4 -90.78 -29.00 -61.48
C ASP A 4 -89.62 -30.02 -61.50
N LYS A 5 -89.21 -30.52 -62.67
CA LYS A 5 -88.11 -31.50 -62.78
C LYS A 5 -86.69 -30.90 -62.87
N GLY A 6 -86.56 -29.60 -63.14
CA GLY A 6 -85.27 -28.89 -63.15
C GLY A 6 -84.83 -28.40 -61.76
N ILE A 7 -85.80 -28.08 -60.88
CA ILE A 7 -85.53 -27.54 -59.54
C ILE A 7 -84.90 -28.60 -58.63
N ALA A 8 -85.41 -29.84 -58.66
CA ALA A 8 -84.84 -30.94 -57.88
C ALA A 8 -83.40 -31.25 -58.27
N LEU A 9 -83.07 -31.20 -59.57
CA LEU A 9 -81.70 -31.39 -60.06
C LEU A 9 -80.77 -30.26 -59.62
N ILE A 10 -81.22 -28.99 -59.71
CA ILE A 10 -80.45 -27.84 -59.22
C ILE A 10 -80.22 -27.93 -57.71
N LEU A 11 -81.21 -28.37 -56.93
CA LEU A 11 -81.11 -28.50 -55.48
C LEU A 11 -80.13 -29.62 -55.08
N VAL A 12 -80.18 -30.77 -55.75
CA VAL A 12 -79.23 -31.88 -55.54
C VAL A 12 -77.80 -31.48 -55.93
N VAL A 13 -77.62 -30.81 -57.09
CA VAL A 13 -76.31 -30.32 -57.53
C VAL A 13 -75.78 -29.23 -56.59
N SER A 14 -76.65 -28.36 -56.08
CA SER A 14 -76.26 -27.32 -55.11
C SER A 14 -75.83 -27.94 -53.77
N VAL A 15 -76.55 -28.94 -53.27
CA VAL A 15 -76.18 -29.68 -52.04
C VAL A 15 -74.88 -30.46 -52.24
N LEU A 16 -74.69 -31.14 -53.38
CA LEU A 16 -73.44 -31.84 -53.71
C LEU A 16 -72.27 -30.89 -53.89
N ALA A 17 -72.47 -29.71 -54.50
CA ALA A 17 -71.45 -28.68 -54.64
C ALA A 17 -71.04 -28.13 -53.27
N VAL A 18 -71.99 -27.84 -52.39
CA VAL A 18 -71.74 -27.39 -51.02
C VAL A 18 -71.02 -28.47 -50.20
N ALA A 19 -71.44 -29.73 -50.30
CA ALA A 19 -70.77 -30.87 -49.64
C ALA A 19 -69.35 -31.08 -50.18
N GLY A 20 -69.14 -30.93 -51.49
CA GLY A 20 -67.82 -31.02 -52.12
C GLY A 20 -66.88 -29.89 -51.67
N ILE A 21 -67.37 -28.65 -51.61
CA ILE A 21 -66.59 -27.50 -51.10
C ILE A 21 -66.22 -27.71 -49.62
N MET A 22 -67.16 -28.20 -48.80
CA MET A 22 -66.88 -28.53 -47.40
C MET A 22 -65.86 -29.65 -47.25
N ALA A 23 -65.95 -30.72 -48.04
CA ALA A 23 -65.00 -31.83 -48.01
C ALA A 23 -63.58 -31.39 -48.42
N VAL A 24 -63.46 -30.55 -49.46
CA VAL A 24 -62.18 -29.98 -49.89
C VAL A 24 -61.61 -29.02 -48.83
N SER A 25 -62.45 -28.16 -48.25
CA SER A 25 -62.05 -27.26 -47.16
C SER A 25 -61.55 -28.04 -45.94
N PHE A 26 -62.28 -29.09 -45.52
CA PHE A 26 -61.87 -29.95 -44.43
C PHE A 26 -60.55 -30.67 -44.70
N ALA A 27 -60.36 -31.24 -45.91
CA ALA A 27 -59.12 -31.88 -46.30
C ALA A 27 -57.92 -30.90 -46.31
N PHE A 28 -58.16 -29.66 -46.74
CA PHE A 28 -57.15 -28.60 -46.71
C PHE A 28 -56.78 -28.21 -45.26
N THR A 29 -57.78 -27.99 -44.40
CA THR A 29 -57.57 -27.71 -42.97
C THR A 29 -56.83 -28.86 -42.28
N MET A 30 -57.22 -30.12 -42.50
CA MET A 30 -56.51 -31.29 -41.96
C MET A 30 -55.04 -31.32 -42.39
N ARG A 31 -54.74 -30.97 -43.64
CA ARG A 31 -53.37 -30.92 -44.15
C ARG A 31 -52.55 -29.79 -43.52
N LEU A 32 -53.17 -28.63 -43.26
CA LEU A 32 -52.56 -27.54 -42.51
C LEU A 32 -52.28 -27.93 -41.07
N GLU A 33 -53.24 -28.56 -40.38
CA GLU A 33 -53.09 -29.03 -39.00
C GLU A 33 -52.00 -30.10 -38.88
N LEU A 34 -51.97 -31.09 -39.79
CA LEU A 34 -50.89 -32.08 -39.83
C LEU A 34 -49.52 -31.45 -40.04
N LYS A 35 -49.42 -30.43 -40.90
CA LYS A 35 -48.16 -29.70 -41.13
C LYS A 35 -47.77 -28.86 -39.91
N ALA A 36 -48.73 -28.23 -39.25
CA ALA A 36 -48.51 -27.47 -38.01
C ALA A 36 -48.03 -28.39 -36.87
N ALA A 37 -48.68 -29.55 -36.70
CA ALA A 37 -48.30 -30.56 -35.71
C ALA A 37 -46.90 -31.14 -35.97
N ALA A 38 -46.56 -31.43 -37.23
CA ALA A 38 -45.22 -31.88 -37.61
C ALA A 38 -44.15 -30.80 -37.34
N ASN A 39 -44.41 -29.55 -37.75
CA ASN A 39 -43.50 -28.44 -37.47
C ASN A 39 -43.32 -28.21 -35.96
N TYR A 40 -44.38 -28.33 -35.17
CA TYR A 40 -44.33 -28.22 -33.71
C TYR A 40 -43.50 -29.34 -33.08
N LEU A 41 -43.68 -30.58 -33.54
CA LEU A 41 -42.88 -31.74 -33.10
C LEU A 41 -41.39 -31.54 -33.40
N GLU A 42 -41.05 -31.16 -34.64
CA GLU A 42 -39.65 -30.96 -35.04
C GLU A 42 -39.01 -29.77 -34.32
N ALA A 43 -39.75 -28.66 -34.12
CA ALA A 43 -39.28 -27.52 -33.32
C ALA A 43 -39.05 -27.91 -31.86
N THR A 44 -39.92 -28.75 -31.29
CA THR A 44 -39.78 -29.26 -29.91
C THR A 44 -38.53 -30.15 -29.80
N ARG A 45 -38.30 -31.04 -30.77
CA ARG A 45 -37.08 -31.88 -30.82
C ARG A 45 -35.81 -31.04 -30.97
N ALA A 46 -35.82 -30.03 -31.84
CA ALA A 46 -34.71 -29.09 -31.97
C ALA A 46 -34.44 -28.33 -30.66
N SER A 47 -35.49 -27.99 -29.91
CA SER A 47 -35.36 -27.39 -28.58
C SER A 47 -34.71 -28.34 -27.56
N TYR A 48 -35.07 -29.63 -27.58
CA TYR A 48 -34.41 -30.63 -26.72
C TYR A 48 -32.94 -30.84 -27.08
N LEU A 49 -32.57 -30.80 -28.36
CA LEU A 49 -31.17 -30.83 -28.80
C LEU A 49 -30.38 -29.62 -28.30
N ALA A 50 -30.97 -28.42 -28.39
CA ALA A 50 -30.35 -27.22 -27.85
C ALA A 50 -30.19 -27.31 -26.31
N GLN A 51 -31.19 -27.83 -25.60
CA GLN A 51 -31.11 -28.05 -24.14
C GLN A 51 -30.04 -29.09 -23.75
N ALA A 52 -29.86 -30.13 -24.56
CA ALA A 52 -28.78 -31.09 -24.39
C ALA A 52 -27.42 -30.41 -24.53
N GLY A 53 -27.27 -29.51 -25.50
CA GLY A 53 -26.05 -28.70 -25.65
C GLY A 53 -25.79 -27.79 -24.45
N ILE A 54 -26.83 -27.15 -23.89
CA ILE A 54 -26.69 -26.34 -22.66
C ILE A 54 -26.18 -27.19 -21.50
N THR A 55 -26.79 -28.35 -21.30
CA THR A 55 -26.41 -29.29 -20.22
C THR A 55 -24.97 -29.76 -20.41
N TYR A 56 -24.55 -29.99 -21.66
CA TYR A 56 -23.18 -30.37 -21.97
C TYR A 56 -22.19 -29.25 -21.62
N ALA A 57 -22.46 -28.01 -22.04
CA ALA A 57 -21.64 -26.86 -21.71
C ALA A 57 -21.52 -26.63 -20.19
N GLN A 58 -22.65 -26.70 -19.46
CA GLN A 58 -22.67 -26.60 -18.00
C GLN A 58 -21.81 -27.67 -17.33
N GLN A 59 -21.81 -28.90 -17.85
CA GLN A 59 -20.99 -29.97 -17.28
C GLN A 59 -19.50 -29.76 -17.55
N ILE A 60 -19.13 -29.22 -18.71
CA ILE A 60 -17.73 -28.85 -19.00
C ILE A 60 -17.27 -27.74 -18.04
N LEU A 61 -18.06 -26.67 -17.89
CA LEU A 61 -17.75 -25.56 -16.97
C LEU A 61 -17.61 -26.01 -15.51
N LYS A 62 -18.44 -26.96 -15.06
CA LYS A 62 -18.34 -27.54 -13.71
C LYS A 62 -17.10 -28.39 -13.48
N GLN A 63 -16.50 -28.94 -14.53
CA GLN A 63 -15.30 -29.77 -14.46
C GLN A 63 -14.01 -28.97 -14.63
N ASP A 64 -14.12 -27.73 -15.08
CA ASP A 64 -13.00 -26.83 -15.36
C ASP A 64 -12.41 -26.27 -14.06
N ASP A 65 -11.12 -25.90 -14.08
CA ASP A 65 -10.45 -25.29 -12.93
C ASP A 65 -10.88 -23.83 -12.76
N ARG A 66 -11.15 -23.38 -11.53
CA ARG A 66 -11.75 -22.05 -11.29
C ARG A 66 -10.73 -20.94 -11.00
N ASN A 67 -9.45 -21.25 -11.13
CA ASN A 67 -8.37 -20.36 -10.70
C ASN A 67 -7.91 -19.41 -11.81
N ILE A 68 -7.95 -19.85 -13.07
CA ILE A 68 -7.59 -19.05 -14.23
C ILE A 68 -8.53 -19.46 -15.35
N ASP A 69 -9.34 -18.51 -15.83
CA ASP A 69 -10.24 -18.72 -16.95
C ASP A 69 -9.69 -18.02 -18.20
N SER A 70 -9.54 -18.75 -19.29
CA SER A 70 -8.86 -18.34 -20.52
C SER A 70 -9.43 -18.98 -21.78
N PHE A 71 -9.05 -18.47 -22.96
CA PHE A 71 -9.40 -19.12 -24.23
C PHE A 71 -8.70 -20.47 -24.47
N GLU A 72 -7.72 -20.85 -23.66
CA GLU A 72 -7.07 -22.17 -23.75
C GLU A 72 -7.86 -23.28 -23.03
N ASP A 73 -8.86 -22.91 -22.24
CA ASP A 73 -9.62 -23.85 -21.42
C ASP A 73 -10.56 -24.72 -22.24
N LYS A 74 -10.99 -25.82 -21.62
CA LYS A 74 -11.87 -26.80 -22.27
C LYS A 74 -13.25 -26.23 -22.56
N TRP A 75 -13.77 -25.36 -21.70
CA TRP A 75 -15.07 -24.73 -21.90
C TRP A 75 -15.14 -23.90 -23.19
N HIS A 76 -14.01 -23.40 -23.67
CA HIS A 76 -13.91 -22.70 -24.95
C HIS A 76 -13.51 -23.67 -26.08
N THR A 77 -12.32 -24.27 -25.98
CA THR A 77 -11.68 -25.04 -27.07
C THR A 77 -12.48 -26.24 -27.57
N ILE A 78 -13.27 -26.89 -26.70
CA ILE A 78 -14.09 -28.05 -27.10
C ILE A 78 -15.21 -27.64 -28.07
N PHE A 79 -15.69 -26.39 -28.01
CA PHE A 79 -16.85 -25.97 -28.80
C PHE A 79 -16.49 -25.06 -29.98
N THR A 80 -15.35 -24.37 -29.90
CA THR A 80 -14.84 -23.50 -30.98
C THR A 80 -14.74 -24.25 -32.30
N GLY A 81 -15.17 -23.60 -33.39
CA GLY A 81 -15.09 -24.15 -34.74
C GLY A 81 -15.52 -23.14 -35.81
N SER A 82 -15.61 -23.61 -37.06
CA SER A 82 -15.91 -22.75 -38.21
C SER A 82 -17.18 -23.16 -38.96
N ASP A 83 -18.08 -23.91 -38.32
CA ASP A 83 -19.24 -24.50 -39.00
C ASP A 83 -20.48 -23.61 -38.96
N ILE A 84 -20.67 -22.85 -37.88
CA ILE A 84 -21.81 -21.95 -37.69
C ILE A 84 -21.41 -20.71 -36.90
N ASP A 85 -21.99 -19.59 -37.30
CA ASP A 85 -22.05 -18.34 -36.54
C ASP A 85 -23.21 -18.41 -35.53
N ASN A 86 -22.86 -18.63 -34.27
CA ASN A 86 -23.79 -18.91 -33.19
C ASN A 86 -24.25 -17.63 -32.48
N ASP A 87 -23.43 -16.57 -32.47
CA ASP A 87 -23.80 -15.27 -31.87
C ASP A 87 -24.41 -14.26 -32.86
N GLY A 88 -24.27 -14.49 -34.16
CA GLY A 88 -24.79 -13.65 -35.24
C GLY A 88 -23.86 -12.53 -35.69
N ASP A 89 -22.57 -12.57 -35.36
CA ASP A 89 -21.59 -11.52 -35.70
C ASP A 89 -21.01 -11.63 -37.13
N SER A 90 -21.51 -12.56 -37.93
CA SER A 90 -21.07 -12.91 -39.29
C SER A 90 -19.72 -13.65 -39.37
N GLN A 91 -19.17 -14.11 -38.24
CA GLN A 91 -18.00 -14.99 -38.20
C GLN A 91 -18.39 -16.36 -37.60
N PRO A 92 -18.09 -17.48 -38.28
CA PRO A 92 -18.30 -18.79 -37.69
C PRO A 92 -17.43 -19.00 -36.44
N ASP A 93 -18.07 -19.34 -35.32
CA ASP A 93 -17.43 -19.45 -33.99
C ASP A 93 -17.56 -20.86 -33.37
N SER A 94 -18.48 -21.68 -33.88
CA SER A 94 -18.85 -22.97 -33.31
C SER A 94 -18.75 -24.12 -34.31
N LYS A 95 -18.54 -25.34 -33.81
CA LYS A 95 -18.66 -26.58 -34.60
C LYS A 95 -19.94 -27.36 -34.33
N TRP A 96 -20.38 -28.15 -35.31
CA TRP A 96 -21.52 -29.05 -35.16
C TRP A 96 -21.17 -30.33 -34.41
N ILE A 97 -22.02 -30.69 -33.44
CA ILE A 97 -22.00 -31.97 -32.74
C ILE A 97 -23.24 -32.75 -33.18
N ASN A 98 -23.03 -33.84 -33.92
CA ASN A 98 -24.11 -34.67 -34.45
C ASN A 98 -24.65 -35.65 -33.42
N VAL A 99 -25.96 -35.86 -33.45
CA VAL A 99 -26.67 -36.88 -32.68
C VAL A 99 -27.13 -37.96 -33.66
N TYR A 100 -26.78 -39.21 -33.35
CA TYR A 100 -27.03 -40.36 -34.20
C TYR A 100 -28.11 -41.27 -33.61
N ASN A 101 -28.85 -41.95 -34.47
CA ASN A 101 -29.71 -43.07 -34.07
C ASN A 101 -28.90 -44.38 -33.93
N GLU A 102 -29.58 -45.48 -33.57
CA GLU A 102 -28.96 -46.82 -33.46
C GLU A 102 -28.35 -47.33 -34.77
N GLU A 103 -28.82 -46.80 -35.91
CA GLU A 103 -28.33 -47.13 -37.26
C GLU A 103 -27.16 -46.23 -37.70
N SER A 104 -26.63 -45.39 -36.80
CA SER A 104 -25.55 -44.43 -37.07
C SER A 104 -25.90 -43.33 -38.09
N GLU A 105 -27.19 -43.07 -38.32
CA GLU A 105 -27.66 -41.93 -39.11
C GLU A 105 -27.83 -40.69 -38.25
N ALA A 106 -27.38 -39.52 -38.75
CA ALA A 106 -27.52 -38.25 -38.04
C ALA A 106 -28.99 -37.80 -38.05
N ILE A 107 -29.64 -37.86 -36.89
CA ILE A 107 -31.05 -37.46 -36.69
C ILE A 107 -31.17 -36.02 -36.21
N GLY A 108 -30.06 -35.42 -35.78
CA GLY A 108 -30.00 -34.03 -35.35
C GLY A 108 -28.57 -33.59 -35.10
N ARG A 109 -28.38 -32.31 -34.83
CA ARG A 109 -27.09 -31.75 -34.43
C ARG A 109 -27.29 -30.51 -33.56
N TYR A 110 -26.30 -30.17 -32.76
CA TYR A 110 -26.27 -28.92 -32.02
C TYR A 110 -24.86 -28.31 -32.04
N ALA A 111 -24.77 -26.99 -31.95
CA ALA A 111 -23.52 -26.25 -31.88
C ALA A 111 -23.59 -25.31 -30.68
N ILE A 112 -22.51 -25.24 -29.91
CA ILE A 112 -22.43 -24.52 -28.63
C ILE A 112 -21.38 -23.42 -28.79
N LEU A 113 -21.69 -22.22 -28.30
CA LEU A 113 -20.74 -21.15 -28.04
C LEU A 113 -20.84 -20.80 -26.56
N VAL A 114 -19.70 -20.75 -25.88
CA VAL A 114 -19.60 -20.28 -24.50
C VAL A 114 -18.79 -19.00 -24.52
N LYS A 115 -19.30 -17.95 -23.88
CA LYS A 115 -18.59 -16.69 -23.67
C LYS A 115 -18.52 -16.35 -22.20
N ASP A 116 -17.41 -15.78 -21.80
CA ASP A 116 -17.15 -15.30 -20.45
C ASP A 116 -17.83 -13.94 -20.23
N GLU A 117 -18.73 -13.83 -19.23
CA GLU A 117 -19.40 -12.57 -18.92
C GLU A 117 -18.47 -11.57 -18.23
N THR A 118 -17.44 -12.02 -17.49
CA THR A 118 -16.43 -11.16 -16.85
C THR A 118 -15.48 -10.54 -17.88
N SER A 119 -15.54 -10.97 -19.14
CA SER A 119 -14.78 -10.40 -20.26
C SER A 119 -15.44 -9.16 -20.90
N PHE A 120 -16.65 -8.82 -20.45
CA PHE A 120 -17.51 -7.77 -21.01
C PHE A 120 -17.64 -6.57 -20.07
N MET A 121 -18.00 -5.42 -20.65
CA MET A 121 -18.28 -4.21 -19.90
C MET A 121 -19.57 -4.36 -19.10
N ASP A 122 -19.50 -4.25 -17.77
CA ASP A 122 -20.68 -4.25 -16.92
C ASP A 122 -21.36 -2.88 -16.95
N ILE A 123 -22.53 -2.81 -17.58
CA ILE A 123 -23.26 -1.54 -17.79
C ILE A 123 -23.93 -1.00 -16.54
N ASN A 124 -24.02 -1.80 -15.47
CA ASN A 124 -24.47 -1.32 -14.16
C ASN A 124 -23.30 -0.71 -13.38
N MET A 125 -22.05 -1.13 -13.63
CA MET A 125 -20.88 -0.67 -12.86
C MET A 125 -20.10 0.46 -13.55
N ALA A 126 -19.84 0.36 -14.84
CA ALA A 126 -18.94 1.30 -15.52
C ALA A 126 -19.49 2.73 -15.57
N TYR A 127 -18.61 3.71 -15.35
CA TYR A 127 -18.95 5.13 -15.33
C TYR A 127 -18.04 5.93 -16.27
N LYS A 128 -16.96 6.54 -15.78
CA LYS A 128 -16.07 7.40 -16.60
C LYS A 128 -14.66 7.48 -16.01
N HIS A 129 -13.67 7.75 -16.86
CA HIS A 129 -12.33 8.14 -16.42
C HIS A 129 -12.32 9.58 -15.90
N ASN A 130 -11.45 9.82 -14.91
CA ASN A 130 -10.93 11.17 -14.65
C ASN A 130 -9.82 11.49 -15.67
N LEU A 131 -10.09 12.45 -16.55
CA LEU A 131 -9.17 12.88 -17.62
C LEU A 131 -8.28 14.07 -17.22
N SER A 132 -8.34 14.50 -15.95
CA SER A 132 -7.52 15.62 -15.47
C SER A 132 -6.02 15.24 -15.49
N PRO A 133 -5.14 16.03 -16.14
CA PRO A 133 -3.70 15.75 -16.22
C PRO A 133 -2.98 15.71 -14.86
N LEU A 134 -3.60 16.28 -13.82
CA LEU A 134 -3.08 16.30 -12.45
C LEU A 134 -3.70 15.19 -11.57
N LYS A 135 -4.73 14.48 -12.07
CA LYS A 135 -5.64 13.64 -11.27
C LYS A 135 -6.16 12.49 -12.14
N VAL A 136 -5.27 11.61 -12.55
CA VAL A 136 -5.62 10.42 -13.32
C VAL A 136 -6.31 9.42 -12.40
N THR A 137 -7.26 8.65 -12.90
CA THR A 137 -7.86 7.50 -12.18
C THR A 137 -6.81 6.68 -11.46
N GLU A 138 -7.09 6.24 -10.23
CA GLU A 138 -6.08 5.64 -9.34
C GLU A 138 -6.21 4.13 -9.17
N GLY A 139 -7.17 3.51 -9.87
CA GLY A 139 -7.45 2.07 -9.77
C GLY A 139 -8.23 1.72 -8.50
N TRP A 140 -9.14 2.59 -8.10
CA TRP A 140 -9.93 2.48 -6.87
C TRP A 140 -11.09 1.49 -7.00
N SER A 141 -11.89 1.62 -8.06
CA SER A 141 -13.12 0.83 -8.24
C SER A 141 -13.50 0.69 -9.72
N SER A 142 -14.27 -0.35 -10.05
CA SER A 142 -14.78 -0.64 -11.41
C SER A 142 -15.60 0.49 -12.03
N TYR A 143 -16.04 1.48 -11.24
CA TYR A 143 -16.62 2.73 -11.75
C TYR A 143 -15.64 3.51 -12.65
N GLU A 144 -14.33 3.34 -12.45
CA GLU A 144 -13.28 3.93 -13.28
C GLU A 144 -13.13 3.23 -14.65
N LEU A 145 -14.00 2.29 -15.05
CA LEU A 145 -14.05 1.82 -16.43
C LEU A 145 -14.76 2.86 -17.31
N ASP A 146 -14.10 3.30 -18.40
CA ASP A 146 -14.64 4.35 -19.26
C ASP A 146 -15.75 3.86 -20.19
N LEU A 147 -16.98 3.97 -19.70
CA LEU A 147 -18.16 3.61 -20.46
C LEU A 147 -18.34 4.52 -21.68
N LYS A 148 -18.00 5.81 -21.57
CA LYS A 148 -18.19 6.78 -22.64
C LYS A 148 -17.29 6.49 -23.83
N GLU A 149 -16.00 6.26 -23.57
CA GLU A 149 -15.03 5.90 -24.62
C GLU A 149 -15.38 4.53 -25.22
N PHE A 150 -15.78 3.57 -24.39
CA PHE A 150 -16.25 2.26 -24.86
C PHE A 150 -17.45 2.39 -25.82
N ILE A 151 -18.49 3.15 -25.47
CA ILE A 151 -19.66 3.39 -26.33
C ILE A 151 -19.24 4.09 -27.63
N THR A 152 -18.32 5.05 -27.55
CA THR A 152 -17.78 5.76 -28.71
C THR A 152 -17.07 4.81 -29.68
N SER A 153 -16.26 3.90 -29.14
CA SER A 153 -15.54 2.87 -29.91
C SER A 153 -16.48 1.85 -30.60
N CYS A 154 -17.74 1.77 -30.19
CA CYS A 154 -18.74 0.89 -30.80
C CYS A 154 -19.28 1.42 -32.14
N GLY A 155 -18.93 2.65 -32.53
CA GLY A 155 -19.37 3.22 -33.81
C GLY A 155 -20.88 3.40 -33.88
N LEU A 156 -21.49 3.84 -32.77
CA LEU A 156 -22.91 4.17 -32.69
C LEU A 156 -23.20 5.51 -33.38
N LYS A 157 -24.46 5.76 -33.72
CA LYS A 157 -24.86 7.00 -34.39
C LYS A 157 -24.71 8.25 -33.51
N ASP A 158 -24.99 8.14 -32.22
CA ASP A 158 -24.94 9.24 -31.24
C ASP A 158 -24.46 8.71 -29.88
N PRO A 159 -23.14 8.42 -29.75
CA PRO A 159 -22.59 7.74 -28.57
C PRO A 159 -22.75 8.57 -27.29
N ASP A 160 -22.63 9.90 -27.36
CA ASP A 160 -22.84 10.79 -26.21
C ASP A 160 -24.27 10.65 -25.69
N LYS A 161 -25.28 10.73 -26.58
CA LYS A 161 -26.68 10.62 -26.13
C LYS A 161 -27.00 9.24 -25.55
N VAL A 162 -26.37 8.19 -26.07
CA VAL A 162 -26.51 6.82 -25.54
C VAL A 162 -25.92 6.70 -24.14
N TYR A 163 -24.73 7.25 -23.91
CA TYR A 163 -24.11 7.32 -22.58
C TYR A 163 -25.03 8.03 -21.56
N GLU A 164 -25.51 9.23 -21.91
CA GLU A 164 -26.42 10.01 -21.04
C GLU A 164 -27.73 9.26 -20.75
N ASP A 165 -28.32 8.59 -21.75
CA ASP A 165 -29.56 7.85 -21.52
C ASP A 165 -29.34 6.56 -20.70
N ILE A 166 -28.15 5.96 -20.74
CA ILE A 166 -27.80 4.84 -19.86
C ILE A 166 -27.71 5.33 -18.40
N LEU A 167 -27.06 6.46 -18.15
CA LEU A 167 -27.00 7.05 -16.81
C LEU A 167 -28.39 7.46 -16.32
N SER A 168 -29.17 8.16 -17.14
CA SER A 168 -30.55 8.53 -16.80
C SER A 168 -31.48 7.33 -16.59
N PHE A 169 -31.17 6.17 -17.20
CA PHE A 169 -31.89 4.94 -16.87
C PHE A 169 -31.53 4.44 -15.48
N ARG A 170 -30.23 4.50 -15.10
CA ARG A 170 -29.73 4.08 -13.79
C ARG A 170 -30.26 4.96 -12.67
N TYR A 171 -30.10 6.27 -12.81
CA TYR A 171 -30.33 7.30 -11.77
C TYR A 171 -31.73 7.93 -11.81
N GLY A 172 -32.66 7.30 -12.53
CA GLY A 172 -34.03 7.77 -12.60
C GLY A 172 -34.24 9.26 -12.98
N PRO A 173 -35.41 9.81 -12.64
CA PRO A 173 -35.77 11.21 -12.84
C PRO A 173 -34.86 12.29 -12.22
N ASP A 174 -34.24 12.05 -11.06
CA ASP A 174 -33.38 13.07 -10.42
C ASP A 174 -31.97 13.13 -11.03
N SER A 175 -31.57 12.06 -11.75
CA SER A 175 -30.27 11.93 -12.43
C SER A 175 -29.06 11.88 -11.49
N GLN A 176 -29.28 11.58 -10.21
CA GLN A 176 -28.24 11.37 -9.21
C GLN A 176 -28.20 9.88 -8.81
N PRO A 177 -27.01 9.30 -8.58
CA PRO A 177 -26.94 7.97 -8.00
C PRO A 177 -27.54 8.00 -6.59
N GLY A 178 -28.30 6.98 -6.22
CA GLY A 178 -28.86 6.88 -4.87
C GLY A 178 -30.13 7.71 -4.63
N GLU A 179 -30.34 8.12 -3.38
CA GLU A 179 -31.32 9.14 -3.00
C GLU A 179 -30.65 10.53 -3.06
N ALA A 180 -31.08 11.37 -4.02
CA ALA A 180 -30.44 12.66 -4.28
C ALA A 180 -30.19 13.50 -3.01
N GLY A 181 -28.91 13.83 -2.80
CA GLY A 181 -28.40 14.62 -1.68
C GLY A 181 -28.23 13.86 -0.37
N VAL A 182 -28.22 12.52 -0.40
CA VAL A 182 -28.07 11.64 0.77
C VAL A 182 -26.86 10.72 0.59
N ASP A 183 -25.95 10.70 1.56
CA ASP A 183 -24.85 9.72 1.62
C ASP A 183 -25.41 8.32 1.99
N ASP A 184 -25.88 7.58 0.98
CA ASP A 184 -26.58 6.29 1.14
C ASP A 184 -25.70 5.16 1.71
N ASN A 185 -24.41 5.19 1.39
CA ASN A 185 -23.43 4.19 1.80
C ASN A 185 -22.58 4.66 3.00
N GLN A 186 -22.82 5.88 3.49
CA GLN A 186 -22.20 6.49 4.66
C GLN A 186 -20.67 6.62 4.53
N ASN A 187 -20.19 6.82 3.30
CA ASN A 187 -18.76 6.85 3.00
C ASN A 187 -18.19 8.26 2.84
N GLN A 188 -19.03 9.31 2.82
CA GLN A 188 -18.61 10.70 2.57
C GLN A 188 -17.45 11.11 3.45
N ARG A 189 -17.50 10.70 4.73
CA ARG A 189 -16.44 10.92 5.73
C ARG A 189 -15.05 10.51 5.25
N ILE A 190 -14.97 9.41 4.51
CA ILE A 190 -13.70 8.88 4.01
C ILE A 190 -13.30 9.68 2.78
N LEU A 191 -14.24 9.85 1.84
CA LEU A 191 -14.01 10.40 0.50
C LEU A 191 -13.60 11.87 0.54
N ASP A 192 -14.18 12.70 1.42
CA ASP A 192 -13.84 14.13 1.57
C ASP A 192 -12.36 14.42 1.89
N SER A 193 -11.57 13.40 2.25
CA SER A 193 -10.13 13.52 2.51
C SER A 193 -9.32 12.37 1.90
N ASP A 194 -9.97 11.57 1.07
CA ASP A 194 -9.54 10.55 0.12
C ASP A 194 -8.08 10.50 -0.36
N GLY A 195 -7.67 11.61 -0.94
CA GLY A 195 -6.62 11.70 -1.94
C GLY A 195 -7.07 11.31 -3.36
N ILE A 196 -8.30 10.84 -3.57
CA ILE A 196 -8.88 10.47 -4.87
C ILE A 196 -9.96 11.50 -5.22
N ASP A 197 -10.33 11.56 -6.50
CA ASP A 197 -11.49 12.32 -7.00
C ASP A 197 -12.60 11.31 -7.27
N ASN A 198 -13.34 10.92 -6.22
CA ASN A 198 -14.24 9.78 -6.23
C ASN A 198 -15.47 10.00 -7.13
N ASN A 199 -15.91 11.26 -7.28
CA ASN A 199 -17.03 11.63 -8.15
C ASN A 199 -16.59 12.03 -9.58
N ALA A 200 -15.27 12.05 -9.83
CA ALA A 200 -14.62 12.39 -11.08
C ALA A 200 -15.08 13.75 -11.65
N ASN A 201 -15.11 14.78 -10.79
CA ASN A 201 -15.49 16.16 -11.17
C ASN A 201 -14.27 17.09 -11.39
N GLY A 202 -13.06 16.61 -11.14
CA GLY A 202 -11.79 17.32 -11.30
C GLY A 202 -11.24 17.92 -9.99
N ILE A 203 -11.94 17.79 -8.87
CA ILE A 203 -11.56 18.27 -7.53
C ILE A 203 -11.30 17.04 -6.65
N VAL A 204 -10.25 17.10 -5.83
CA VAL A 204 -9.86 16.00 -4.91
C VAL A 204 -10.10 16.54 -3.52
N ASP A 205 -10.64 15.72 -2.62
CA ASP A 205 -10.86 16.04 -1.21
C ASP A 205 -11.69 17.31 -1.03
N GLU A 206 -12.96 17.26 -1.45
CA GLU A 206 -13.91 18.36 -1.29
C GLU A 206 -15.06 18.05 -0.34
N ALA A 207 -15.67 19.08 0.24
CA ALA A 207 -16.80 18.89 1.14
C ALA A 207 -18.02 18.36 0.38
N GLY A 208 -18.49 17.16 0.74
CA GLY A 208 -19.61 16.51 0.07
C GLY A 208 -19.17 15.69 -1.15
N GLU A 209 -17.90 15.30 -1.22
CA GLU A 209 -17.37 14.48 -2.31
C GLU A 209 -18.07 13.12 -2.38
N GLY A 210 -18.37 12.54 -1.23
CA GLY A 210 -19.14 11.30 -1.13
C GLY A 210 -20.65 11.48 -1.00
N ILE A 211 -21.21 12.56 -1.55
CA ILE A 211 -22.67 12.71 -1.75
C ILE A 211 -22.95 12.63 -3.25
N ASP A 212 -23.97 11.87 -3.66
CA ASP A 212 -24.33 11.63 -5.06
C ASP A 212 -23.12 11.07 -5.86
N GLU A 213 -22.26 10.28 -5.20
CA GLU A 213 -21.07 9.67 -5.79
C GLU A 213 -21.38 8.30 -6.44
N PRO A 214 -20.59 7.82 -7.42
CA PRO A 214 -20.91 6.61 -8.19
C PRO A 214 -21.18 5.34 -7.36
N MET A 215 -20.57 5.16 -6.19
CA MET A 215 -20.81 4.01 -5.32
C MET A 215 -22.07 4.09 -4.46
N GLU A 216 -22.81 5.20 -4.45
CA GLU A 216 -24.19 5.24 -3.91
C GLU A 216 -25.14 4.42 -4.78
N TYR A 217 -24.85 4.35 -6.10
CA TYR A 217 -25.55 3.45 -7.00
C TYR A 217 -25.15 1.98 -6.75
N ALA A 218 -25.91 1.30 -5.91
CA ALA A 218 -25.75 -0.11 -5.61
C ALA A 218 -26.74 -0.98 -6.42
N SER A 219 -26.31 -1.51 -7.56
CA SER A 219 -27.16 -2.29 -8.48
C SER A 219 -27.88 -3.50 -7.86
N PHE A 220 -27.39 -4.03 -6.74
CA PHE A 220 -28.00 -5.14 -5.98
C PHE A 220 -28.86 -4.69 -4.79
N ASN A 221 -28.82 -3.40 -4.43
CA ASN A 221 -29.54 -2.80 -3.31
C ASN A 221 -29.82 -1.32 -3.64
N LEU A 222 -30.78 -1.08 -4.54
CA LEU A 222 -31.09 0.24 -5.09
C LEU A 222 -31.68 1.18 -4.03
N TYR A 223 -31.32 2.46 -4.09
CA TYR A 223 -31.84 3.55 -3.26
C TYR A 223 -32.68 4.53 -4.11
N GLY A 224 -33.43 5.42 -3.45
CA GLY A 224 -34.16 6.48 -4.16
C GLY A 224 -35.05 5.99 -5.31
N ASP A 225 -34.83 6.56 -6.50
CA ASP A 225 -35.54 6.22 -7.75
C ASP A 225 -34.68 5.42 -8.75
N ASP A 226 -33.52 4.93 -8.29
CA ASP A 226 -32.55 4.15 -9.05
C ASP A 226 -33.14 2.87 -9.66
N LYS A 227 -32.54 2.43 -10.77
CA LYS A 227 -32.85 1.18 -11.47
C LYS A 227 -31.59 0.48 -11.94
N ALA A 228 -31.59 -0.85 -11.87
CA ALA A 228 -30.58 -1.68 -12.51
C ALA A 228 -31.09 -2.30 -13.80
N PHE A 229 -30.18 -2.50 -14.76
CA PHE A 229 -30.44 -3.44 -15.84
C PHE A 229 -30.40 -4.86 -15.27
N GLU A 230 -31.53 -5.56 -15.27
CA GLU A 230 -31.59 -6.97 -14.80
C GLU A 230 -30.88 -7.93 -15.76
N THR A 231 -30.85 -7.56 -17.05
CA THR A 231 -30.18 -8.30 -18.12
C THR A 231 -29.56 -7.31 -19.11
N PRO A 232 -28.48 -7.67 -19.82
CA PRO A 232 -27.90 -6.80 -20.85
C PRO A 232 -28.86 -6.52 -22.02
N PHE A 233 -29.90 -7.33 -22.22
CA PHE A 233 -30.91 -7.12 -23.27
C PHE A 233 -31.83 -5.93 -23.01
N GLU A 234 -31.90 -5.48 -21.76
CA GLU A 234 -32.68 -4.32 -21.36
C GLU A 234 -32.11 -3.00 -21.90
N ILE A 235 -30.88 -3.00 -22.40
CA ILE A 235 -30.31 -1.87 -23.14
C ILE A 235 -31.21 -1.45 -24.32
N SER A 236 -32.03 -2.36 -24.84
CA SER A 236 -33.03 -2.06 -25.88
C SER A 236 -34.15 -1.10 -25.44
N LYS A 237 -34.31 -0.86 -24.13
CA LYS A 237 -35.22 0.14 -23.57
C LYS A 237 -34.70 1.58 -23.78
N ILE A 238 -33.41 1.74 -24.04
CA ILE A 238 -32.78 3.03 -24.30
C ILE A 238 -33.16 3.53 -25.70
N LYS A 239 -33.95 4.61 -25.75
CA LYS A 239 -34.57 5.10 -26.99
C LYS A 239 -33.58 5.65 -28.02
N SER A 240 -32.44 6.17 -27.58
CA SER A 240 -31.40 6.69 -28.46
C SER A 240 -30.68 5.59 -29.24
N ILE A 241 -30.76 4.33 -28.81
CA ILE A 241 -30.10 3.22 -29.50
C ILE A 241 -31.03 2.64 -30.57
N SER A 242 -30.58 2.67 -31.83
CA SER A 242 -31.33 2.05 -32.91
C SER A 242 -31.25 0.51 -32.85
N LYS A 243 -32.22 -0.20 -33.45
CA LYS A 243 -32.17 -1.67 -33.54
C LYS A 243 -30.89 -2.21 -34.19
N GLN A 244 -30.29 -1.45 -35.11
CA GLN A 244 -29.03 -1.82 -35.75
C GLN A 244 -27.83 -1.57 -34.84
N ASP A 245 -27.88 -0.49 -34.06
CA ASP A 245 -26.81 -0.12 -33.12
C ASP A 245 -26.78 -1.03 -31.88
N ILE A 246 -27.93 -1.53 -31.41
CA ILE A 246 -28.01 -2.51 -30.31
C ILE A 246 -27.14 -3.76 -30.61
N GLN A 247 -27.14 -4.23 -31.86
CA GLN A 247 -26.35 -5.41 -32.25
C GLN A 247 -24.83 -5.18 -32.16
N LYS A 248 -24.38 -3.92 -32.17
CA LYS A 248 -22.96 -3.58 -31.99
C LYS A 248 -22.52 -3.64 -30.52
N LEU A 249 -23.47 -3.58 -29.57
CA LEU A 249 -23.21 -3.55 -28.13
C LEU A 249 -23.29 -4.94 -27.48
N TYR A 250 -24.29 -5.76 -27.85
CA TYR A 250 -24.51 -7.08 -27.24
C TYR A 250 -23.29 -8.01 -27.12
N PRO A 251 -22.33 -8.01 -28.05
CA PRO A 251 -21.12 -8.84 -27.93
C PRO A 251 -20.15 -8.41 -26.83
N TYR A 252 -20.34 -7.22 -26.24
CA TYR A 252 -19.35 -6.56 -25.38
C TYR A 252 -19.90 -6.06 -24.04
N ILE A 253 -21.19 -6.25 -23.75
CA ILE A 253 -21.84 -5.78 -22.51
C ILE A 253 -22.39 -6.93 -21.66
N THR A 254 -22.40 -6.72 -20.35
CA THR A 254 -22.97 -7.62 -19.35
C THR A 254 -23.65 -6.87 -18.20
N THR A 255 -24.35 -7.61 -17.36
CA THR A 255 -24.82 -7.21 -16.02
C THR A 255 -24.43 -8.27 -14.98
N TYR A 256 -23.48 -9.16 -15.31
CA TYR A 256 -23.18 -10.40 -14.59
C TYR A 256 -21.67 -10.56 -14.29
N SER A 257 -20.91 -9.47 -14.16
CA SER A 257 -19.47 -9.55 -13.84
C SER A 257 -19.25 -9.73 -12.34
N VAL A 258 -18.74 -10.91 -11.94
CA VAL A 258 -18.46 -11.28 -10.54
C VAL A 258 -17.09 -11.97 -10.44
N ASP A 259 -16.30 -11.56 -9.46
CA ASP A 259 -14.98 -12.10 -9.10
C ASP A 259 -14.98 -12.51 -7.62
N ARG A 260 -14.55 -13.74 -7.29
CA ARG A 260 -14.55 -14.29 -5.91
C ARG A 260 -13.50 -13.69 -4.95
N ASN A 261 -12.76 -12.67 -5.40
CA ASN A 261 -11.67 -12.04 -4.65
C ASN A 261 -10.68 -13.05 -4.03
N THR A 262 -10.39 -14.12 -4.77
CA THR A 262 -9.37 -15.12 -4.46
C THR A 262 -8.13 -14.91 -5.31
N ASP A 263 -6.99 -15.46 -4.90
CA ASP A 263 -5.79 -15.57 -5.73
C ASP A 263 -5.88 -16.76 -6.70
N VAL A 264 -4.86 -16.93 -7.55
CA VAL A 264 -4.73 -18.07 -8.49
C VAL A 264 -4.56 -19.44 -7.83
N GLU A 265 -4.41 -19.51 -6.51
CA GLU A 265 -4.40 -20.77 -5.75
C GLU A 265 -5.74 -21.02 -5.03
N GLY A 266 -6.75 -20.16 -5.27
CA GLY A 266 -8.09 -20.27 -4.70
C GLY A 266 -8.21 -19.82 -3.25
N ARG A 267 -7.20 -19.13 -2.71
CA ARG A 267 -7.20 -18.58 -1.36
C ARG A 267 -7.82 -17.19 -1.38
N LEU A 268 -8.61 -16.86 -0.37
CA LEU A 268 -9.12 -15.49 -0.19
C LEU A 268 -7.93 -14.51 -0.05
N LYS A 269 -8.00 -13.35 -0.71
CA LYS A 269 -6.95 -12.32 -0.67
C LYS A 269 -6.91 -11.61 0.69
N ASP A 270 -5.78 -11.03 1.04
CA ASP A 270 -5.63 -10.20 2.24
C ASP A 270 -5.81 -8.71 1.90
N ASN A 271 -6.54 -7.95 2.72
CA ASN A 271 -6.69 -6.51 2.51
C ASN A 271 -5.44 -5.78 3.01
N ILE A 272 -4.70 -5.15 2.10
CA ILE A 272 -3.43 -4.46 2.44
C ILE A 272 -3.66 -3.29 3.41
N ASN A 273 -4.77 -2.57 3.27
CA ASN A 273 -5.15 -1.42 4.11
C ASN A 273 -5.64 -1.82 5.52
N SER A 274 -5.52 -3.08 5.90
CA SER A 274 -5.84 -3.54 7.25
C SER A 274 -4.98 -4.70 7.73
N MET A 275 -3.96 -5.08 6.97
CA MET A 275 -3.00 -6.10 7.39
C MET A 275 -1.98 -5.48 8.36
N ASP A 276 -1.47 -6.28 9.30
CA ASP A 276 -0.33 -5.87 10.14
C ASP A 276 1.00 -6.21 9.45
N ALA A 277 2.07 -5.50 9.81
CA ALA A 277 3.38 -5.66 9.20
C ALA A 277 3.96 -7.09 9.36
N GLN A 278 3.65 -7.79 10.46
CA GLN A 278 4.14 -9.15 10.66
C GLN A 278 3.46 -10.14 9.70
N SER A 279 2.14 -10.01 9.51
CA SER A 279 1.39 -10.82 8.54
C SER A 279 1.85 -10.55 7.10
N LEU A 280 2.13 -9.29 6.76
CA LEU A 280 2.67 -8.92 5.44
C LEU A 280 4.10 -9.45 5.23
N ALA A 281 4.95 -9.42 6.26
CA ALA A 281 6.29 -10.00 6.19
C ALA A 281 6.25 -11.50 5.87
N VAL A 282 5.35 -12.26 6.51
CA VAL A 282 5.16 -13.69 6.23
C VAL A 282 4.70 -13.92 4.78
N LEU A 283 3.79 -13.08 4.27
CA LEU A 283 3.35 -13.15 2.88
C LEU A 283 4.51 -12.90 1.91
N LEU A 284 5.36 -11.90 2.19
CA LEU A 284 6.56 -11.60 1.41
C LEU A 284 7.60 -12.73 1.47
N GLU A 285 7.78 -13.37 2.63
CA GLU A 285 8.62 -14.56 2.80
C GLU A 285 8.10 -15.74 1.95
N ASP A 286 6.80 -16.05 2.05
CA ASP A 286 6.13 -17.09 1.25
C ASP A 286 6.29 -16.86 -0.26
N ALA A 287 6.21 -15.59 -0.67
CA ALA A 287 6.31 -15.17 -2.06
C ALA A 287 7.76 -15.19 -2.60
N GLY A 288 8.77 -15.38 -1.75
CA GLY A 288 10.18 -15.32 -2.13
C GLY A 288 10.66 -13.90 -2.45
N ALA A 289 10.13 -12.90 -1.78
CA ALA A 289 10.58 -11.51 -1.91
C ALA A 289 11.92 -11.31 -1.18
N ARG A 290 12.74 -10.38 -1.68
CA ARG A 290 13.95 -9.92 -0.99
C ARG A 290 13.57 -9.00 0.17
N ASP A 291 14.40 -8.92 1.22
CA ASP A 291 14.21 -8.00 2.36
C ASP A 291 12.76 -7.89 2.88
N PRO A 292 12.07 -9.02 3.14
CA PRO A 292 10.63 -9.02 3.40
C PRO A 292 10.22 -8.19 4.62
N PHE A 293 11.06 -8.18 5.66
CA PHE A 293 10.78 -7.44 6.90
C PHE A 293 10.77 -5.93 6.69
N GLN A 294 11.78 -5.37 6.00
CA GLN A 294 11.85 -3.93 5.73
C GLN A 294 10.74 -3.49 4.78
N LYS A 295 10.48 -4.28 3.73
CA LYS A 295 9.36 -4.01 2.81
C LYS A 295 8.03 -4.01 3.54
N ALA A 296 7.80 -4.95 4.47
CA ALA A 296 6.54 -5.03 5.19
C ALA A 296 6.28 -3.78 6.04
N VAL A 297 7.23 -3.37 6.88
CA VAL A 297 7.07 -2.17 7.71
C VAL A 297 6.94 -0.90 6.87
N ASN A 298 7.70 -0.77 5.77
CA ASN A 298 7.58 0.39 4.88
C ASN A 298 6.25 0.44 4.14
N ILE A 299 5.70 -0.71 3.73
CA ILE A 299 4.39 -0.76 3.06
C ILE A 299 3.28 -0.37 4.03
N ILE A 300 3.34 -0.85 5.28
CA ILE A 300 2.33 -0.54 6.30
C ILE A 300 2.38 0.95 6.65
N ASP A 301 3.53 1.49 7.04
CA ASP A 301 3.70 2.93 7.37
C ASP A 301 3.39 3.84 6.17
N ALA A 302 3.59 3.36 4.94
CA ALA A 302 3.18 4.11 3.76
C ALA A 302 1.66 4.17 3.56
N CYS A 303 0.88 3.25 4.14
CA CYS A 303 -0.54 3.07 3.85
C CYS A 303 -1.49 3.26 5.05
N ASP A 304 -1.02 3.17 6.29
CA ASP A 304 -1.85 3.53 7.44
C ASP A 304 -1.90 5.06 7.59
N ALA A 305 -2.87 5.52 8.39
CA ALA A 305 -3.13 6.94 8.60
C ALA A 305 -2.60 7.44 9.95
N ASP A 306 -2.08 6.52 10.77
CA ASP A 306 -1.37 6.89 11.97
C ASP A 306 0.06 7.29 11.60
N PHE A 307 0.70 8.08 12.45
CA PHE A 307 2.12 8.40 12.30
C PHE A 307 2.95 7.51 13.25
N SER A 308 2.47 6.31 13.58
CA SER A 308 3.15 5.41 14.51
C SER A 308 3.99 4.40 13.73
N GLN A 309 5.30 4.63 13.71
CA GLN A 309 6.27 3.77 13.04
C GLN A 309 6.06 2.28 13.38
N SER A 310 5.85 1.46 12.35
CA SER A 310 5.78 0.02 12.48
C SER A 310 7.11 -0.57 12.91
N VAL A 311 7.06 -1.47 13.90
CA VAL A 311 8.25 -2.20 14.39
C VAL A 311 7.95 -3.68 14.47
N ILE A 312 8.75 -4.50 13.78
CA ILE A 312 8.64 -5.96 13.85
C ILE A 312 9.99 -6.61 14.17
N PRO A 313 10.00 -7.74 14.90
CA PRO A 313 11.22 -8.49 15.14
C PRO A 313 11.60 -9.33 13.90
N LYS A 314 12.80 -9.13 13.37
CA LYS A 314 13.42 -10.06 12.41
C LYS A 314 14.13 -11.18 13.20
N LEU A 315 13.50 -12.34 13.28
CA LEU A 315 14.11 -13.55 13.84
C LEU A 315 14.86 -14.30 12.75
N TYR A 316 16.17 -14.52 12.92
CA TYR A 316 16.97 -15.24 11.94
C TYR A 316 18.14 -16.01 12.55
N ASN A 317 18.63 -17.02 11.83
CA ASN A 317 19.88 -17.69 12.13
C ASN A 317 20.75 -17.74 10.88
N ARG A 318 21.96 -17.20 10.97
CA ARG A 318 22.87 -17.10 9.83
C ARG A 318 23.78 -18.31 9.76
N LEU A 319 23.74 -19.00 8.61
CA LEU A 319 24.62 -20.12 8.30
C LEU A 319 25.69 -19.68 7.29
N ALA A 320 26.83 -19.20 7.80
CA ALA A 320 27.94 -18.75 6.97
C ALA A 320 28.57 -19.90 6.18
N ALA A 321 28.92 -19.63 4.91
CA ALA A 321 29.86 -20.47 4.20
C ALA A 321 31.23 -20.37 4.87
N ILE A 322 31.87 -21.51 5.13
CA ILE A 322 33.22 -21.55 5.67
C ILE A 322 34.23 -21.73 4.55
N ASN A 323 35.37 -21.05 4.64
CA ASN A 323 36.47 -21.22 3.70
C ASN A 323 37.02 -22.65 3.80
N ARG A 324 36.81 -23.45 2.76
CA ARG A 324 37.35 -24.81 2.62
C ARG A 324 38.39 -24.91 1.50
N GLY A 325 38.88 -23.78 1.01
CA GLY A 325 39.62 -23.68 -0.26
C GLY A 325 38.69 -23.82 -1.47
N ASP A 326 39.26 -23.98 -2.65
CA ASP A 326 38.50 -24.11 -3.89
C ASP A 326 37.76 -25.46 -3.94
N VAL A 327 36.48 -25.40 -4.33
CA VAL A 327 35.58 -26.57 -4.45
C VAL A 327 35.21 -26.73 -5.92
N GLY A 328 35.99 -27.53 -6.65
CA GLY A 328 35.84 -27.63 -8.10
C GLY A 328 36.21 -26.32 -8.78
N ASP A 329 35.27 -25.73 -9.51
CA ASP A 329 35.35 -24.41 -10.15
C ASP A 329 34.92 -23.24 -9.24
N TRP A 330 34.45 -23.53 -8.02
CA TRP A 330 34.05 -22.50 -7.07
C TRP A 330 35.24 -22.06 -6.21
N ILE A 331 35.66 -20.80 -6.36
CA ILE A 331 36.86 -20.22 -5.75
C ILE A 331 36.45 -19.38 -4.54
N TRP A 332 37.12 -19.55 -3.41
CA TRP A 332 36.90 -18.71 -2.23
C TRP A 332 37.64 -17.37 -2.35
N LYS A 333 36.90 -16.26 -2.35
CA LYS A 333 37.48 -14.91 -2.43
C LYS A 333 36.61 -13.90 -1.68
N GLY A 334 37.22 -13.04 -0.87
CA GLY A 334 36.51 -11.90 -0.26
C GLY A 334 35.37 -12.28 0.69
N GLY A 335 35.35 -13.50 1.24
CA GLY A 335 34.28 -13.96 2.14
C GLY A 335 33.14 -14.71 1.44
N SER A 336 33.24 -14.94 0.13
CA SER A 336 32.26 -15.69 -0.66
C SER A 336 32.94 -16.71 -1.57
N TYR A 337 32.19 -17.73 -1.99
CA TYR A 337 32.53 -18.58 -3.11
C TYR A 337 32.05 -17.93 -4.41
N GLN A 338 32.88 -17.98 -5.45
CA GLN A 338 32.53 -17.48 -6.79
C GLN A 338 32.84 -18.51 -7.87
N SER A 339 31.95 -18.67 -8.86
CA SER A 339 32.19 -19.47 -10.08
C SER A 339 31.71 -18.71 -11.31
N ASP A 340 32.57 -18.63 -12.33
CA ASP A 340 32.28 -18.08 -13.66
C ASP A 340 32.09 -19.18 -14.73
N VAL A 341 32.08 -20.44 -14.32
CA VAL A 341 32.00 -21.59 -15.24
C VAL A 341 30.55 -22.01 -15.44
N LYS A 342 30.02 -21.69 -16.63
CA LYS A 342 28.70 -22.18 -17.06
C LYS A 342 28.65 -23.70 -17.08
N ASP A 343 27.62 -24.27 -16.46
CA ASP A 343 27.41 -25.71 -16.30
C ASP A 343 28.61 -26.43 -15.68
N GLY A 344 29.32 -25.73 -14.78
CA GLY A 344 30.44 -26.22 -14.00
C GLY A 344 30.06 -27.28 -12.96
N GLN A 345 30.95 -27.54 -12.00
CA GLN A 345 30.68 -28.50 -10.93
C GLN A 345 29.67 -27.93 -9.93
N LEU A 346 28.92 -28.84 -9.30
CA LEU A 346 28.01 -28.49 -8.22
C LEU A 346 28.80 -28.09 -6.98
N PHE A 347 28.58 -26.87 -6.50
CA PHE A 347 29.03 -26.49 -5.17
C PHE A 347 28.12 -27.15 -4.14
N THR A 348 28.68 -27.91 -3.20
CA THR A 348 27.90 -28.61 -2.17
C THR A 348 28.40 -28.24 -0.77
N ILE A 349 27.47 -27.88 0.10
CA ILE A 349 27.75 -27.58 1.51
C ILE A 349 26.65 -28.15 2.41
N THR A 350 27.08 -28.65 3.57
CA THR A 350 26.22 -29.30 4.55
C THR A 350 26.40 -28.64 5.91
N TRP A 351 25.28 -28.32 6.55
CA TRP A 351 25.21 -27.92 7.96
C TRP A 351 24.49 -29.01 8.77
N VAL A 352 24.97 -29.24 9.99
CA VAL A 352 24.47 -30.28 10.91
C VAL A 352 24.11 -29.67 12.25
N ASN A 353 23.27 -30.35 13.03
CA ASN A 353 22.77 -29.90 14.33
C ASN A 353 21.97 -28.59 14.27
N LEU A 354 21.19 -28.40 13.20
CA LEU A 354 20.28 -27.27 13.09
C LEU A 354 19.13 -27.34 14.13
N PRO A 355 18.57 -26.20 14.55
CA PRO A 355 17.39 -26.19 15.40
C PRO A 355 16.20 -26.97 14.78
N GLU A 356 15.32 -27.49 15.62
CA GLU A 356 14.06 -28.12 15.16
C GLU A 356 13.02 -27.05 14.84
N GLY A 357 12.37 -27.19 13.69
CA GLY A 357 11.35 -26.26 13.25
C GLY A 357 11.15 -26.29 11.73
N GLU A 358 10.26 -25.42 11.26
CA GLU A 358 10.10 -25.07 9.85
C GLU A 358 10.72 -23.70 9.58
N TYR A 359 11.42 -23.58 8.45
CA TYR A 359 12.22 -22.41 8.12
C TYR A 359 12.02 -21.98 6.66
N TYR A 360 11.90 -20.67 6.46
CA TYR A 360 12.21 -20.05 5.17
C TYR A 360 13.71 -19.87 5.04
N ILE A 361 14.21 -19.93 3.79
CA ILE A 361 15.64 -19.88 3.51
C ILE A 361 15.93 -18.71 2.59
N GLY A 362 16.55 -17.68 3.15
CA GLY A 362 17.18 -16.60 2.37
C GLY A 362 18.57 -17.00 1.91
N VAL A 363 18.90 -16.74 0.65
CA VAL A 363 20.18 -17.09 0.05
C VAL A 363 20.99 -15.84 -0.29
N PHE A 364 22.21 -15.73 0.23
CA PHE A 364 23.01 -14.51 0.13
C PHE A 364 24.34 -14.75 -0.58
N GLY A 365 24.60 -13.96 -1.61
CA GLY A 365 25.86 -13.87 -2.36
C GLY A 365 26.50 -12.50 -2.23
N ILE A 366 27.02 -11.97 -3.34
CA ILE A 366 27.35 -10.54 -3.49
C ILE A 366 26.09 -9.78 -3.90
N LYS A 367 25.92 -8.57 -3.38
CA LYS A 367 24.77 -7.71 -3.67
C LYS A 367 24.63 -7.50 -5.19
N ASP A 368 23.40 -7.54 -5.70
CA ASP A 368 23.03 -7.40 -7.12
C ASP A 368 23.52 -8.50 -8.07
N GLU A 369 24.19 -9.52 -7.54
CA GLU A 369 24.72 -10.64 -8.33
C GLU A 369 23.88 -11.92 -8.17
N LEU A 370 24.06 -12.85 -9.12
CA LEU A 370 23.42 -14.16 -9.06
C LEU A 370 24.10 -15.05 -8.02
N VAL A 371 23.30 -15.84 -7.29
CA VAL A 371 23.79 -16.98 -6.52
C VAL A 371 23.87 -18.23 -7.40
N GLY A 372 22.91 -18.41 -8.30
CA GLY A 372 22.84 -19.55 -9.22
C GLY A 372 21.58 -20.39 -9.01
N ASP A 373 21.56 -21.60 -9.58
CA ASP A 373 20.48 -22.55 -9.35
C ASP A 373 20.75 -23.26 -8.02
N VAL A 374 19.86 -23.04 -7.07
CA VAL A 374 19.98 -23.51 -5.69
C VAL A 374 19.09 -24.71 -5.49
N THR A 375 19.62 -25.76 -4.88
CA THR A 375 18.82 -26.90 -4.42
C THR A 375 19.06 -27.12 -2.94
N VAL A 376 17.97 -27.18 -2.17
CA VAL A 376 18.00 -27.50 -0.74
C VAL A 376 17.17 -28.75 -0.51
N ASN A 377 17.80 -29.79 0.04
CA ASN A 377 17.14 -31.07 0.36
C ASN A 377 16.29 -31.66 -0.79
N GLY A 378 16.73 -31.47 -2.05
CA GLY A 378 16.07 -31.99 -3.25
C GLY A 378 15.05 -31.06 -3.90
N MET A 379 14.72 -29.92 -3.28
CA MET A 379 13.89 -28.88 -3.88
C MET A 379 14.78 -27.82 -4.54
N ALA A 380 14.54 -27.54 -5.81
CA ALA A 380 15.39 -26.67 -6.63
C ALA A 380 14.66 -25.39 -7.04
N GLN A 381 15.39 -24.28 -7.03
CA GLN A 381 15.01 -23.01 -7.62
C GLN A 381 16.14 -22.51 -8.51
N ASN A 382 15.79 -22.08 -9.73
CA ASN A 382 16.78 -21.64 -10.71
C ASN A 382 17.01 -20.13 -10.60
N SER A 383 18.22 -19.69 -10.96
CA SER A 383 18.57 -18.26 -11.10
C SER A 383 18.31 -17.41 -9.83
N VAL A 384 18.57 -17.98 -8.65
CA VAL A 384 18.41 -17.29 -7.37
C VAL A 384 19.36 -16.10 -7.29
N LYS A 385 18.85 -14.95 -6.89
CA LYS A 385 19.62 -13.71 -6.66
C LYS A 385 20.01 -13.55 -5.19
N HIS A 386 20.99 -12.69 -4.93
CA HIS A 386 21.31 -12.29 -3.56
C HIS A 386 20.06 -11.78 -2.79
N GLY A 387 19.87 -12.29 -1.58
CA GLY A 387 18.81 -11.89 -0.66
C GLY A 387 17.45 -12.50 -0.95
N GLU A 388 17.32 -13.30 -2.02
CA GLU A 388 16.05 -13.93 -2.37
C GLU A 388 15.74 -15.09 -1.42
N ILE A 389 14.48 -15.18 -1.00
CA ILE A 389 13.96 -16.32 -0.24
C ILE A 389 13.51 -17.39 -1.22
N LEU A 390 13.89 -18.64 -0.94
CA LEU A 390 13.52 -19.77 -1.78
C LEU A 390 12.00 -19.99 -1.74
N ARG A 391 11.37 -19.97 -2.92
CA ARG A 391 9.93 -20.25 -3.15
C ARG A 391 9.60 -21.74 -3.11
N ILE A 392 10.23 -22.45 -2.19
CA ILE A 392 10.00 -23.88 -1.94
C ILE A 392 9.16 -24.11 -0.68
N GLY A 393 8.62 -23.01 -0.11
CA GLY A 393 7.90 -22.99 1.16
C GLY A 393 8.82 -23.13 2.37
N ALA A 394 8.22 -23.09 3.56
CA ALA A 394 8.95 -23.38 4.80
C ALA A 394 9.31 -24.87 4.86
N ILE A 395 10.57 -25.17 5.19
CA ILE A 395 11.08 -26.55 5.20
C ILE A 395 11.55 -26.96 6.58
N SER A 396 11.29 -28.23 6.93
CA SER A 396 11.89 -28.88 8.10
C SER A 396 13.08 -29.74 7.70
N PHE A 397 14.08 -29.83 8.58
CA PHE A 397 15.31 -30.55 8.31
C PHE A 397 15.29 -31.96 8.93
N GLU A 398 15.23 -33.01 8.11
CA GLU A 398 15.43 -34.38 8.60
C GLU A 398 16.77 -34.52 9.32
N ASN A 399 16.77 -35.15 10.50
CA ASN A 399 17.95 -35.35 11.33
C ASN A 399 18.73 -34.07 11.69
N LYS A 400 18.12 -32.87 11.57
CA LYS A 400 18.78 -31.58 11.80
C LYS A 400 19.93 -31.28 10.83
N ILE A 401 19.80 -31.75 9.57
CA ILE A 401 20.79 -31.59 8.51
C ILE A 401 20.19 -30.80 7.33
N LEU A 402 20.92 -29.78 6.86
CA LEU A 402 20.62 -29.05 5.63
C LEU A 402 21.72 -29.30 4.62
N ASN A 403 21.35 -29.83 3.45
CA ASN A 403 22.24 -29.95 2.30
C ASN A 403 21.85 -28.93 1.24
N LEU A 404 22.78 -28.04 0.92
CA LEU A 404 22.68 -27.05 -0.14
C LEU A 404 23.58 -27.48 -1.29
N THR A 405 23.05 -27.48 -2.50
CA THR A 405 23.84 -27.53 -3.73
C THR A 405 23.55 -26.32 -4.60
N ILE A 406 24.59 -25.75 -5.21
CA ILE A 406 24.47 -24.60 -6.11
C ILE A 406 25.12 -24.93 -7.45
N LYS A 407 24.44 -24.57 -8.54
CA LYS A 407 24.92 -24.73 -9.91
C LYS A 407 24.94 -23.39 -10.64
N ASN A 408 26.04 -23.05 -11.29
CA ASN A 408 26.05 -21.94 -12.25
C ASN A 408 25.51 -22.43 -13.61
N SER A 409 24.27 -22.09 -13.97
CA SER A 409 23.69 -22.40 -15.29
C SER A 409 23.57 -21.18 -16.21
N SER A 410 23.79 -19.97 -15.70
CA SER A 410 23.56 -18.72 -16.45
C SER A 410 24.75 -18.30 -17.32
N GLY A 411 25.97 -18.65 -16.89
CA GLY A 411 27.23 -18.21 -17.51
C GLY A 411 27.69 -16.81 -17.09
N SER A 412 26.91 -16.10 -16.27
CA SER A 412 27.40 -14.96 -15.46
C SER A 412 28.14 -15.49 -14.23
N VAL A 413 28.92 -14.64 -13.56
CA VAL A 413 29.58 -15.06 -12.31
C VAL A 413 28.53 -15.25 -11.23
N CYS A 414 28.56 -16.41 -10.57
CA CYS A 414 27.70 -16.73 -9.43
C CYS A 414 28.48 -16.57 -8.13
N TYR A 415 27.83 -16.07 -7.08
CA TYR A 415 28.43 -15.83 -5.76
C TYR A 415 27.59 -16.42 -4.63
N PHE A 416 28.23 -17.09 -3.68
CA PHE A 416 27.57 -17.61 -2.48
C PHE A 416 28.37 -17.30 -1.20
N SER A 417 27.69 -16.71 -0.22
CA SER A 417 28.29 -16.25 1.04
C SER A 417 27.67 -16.94 2.25
N TYR A 418 26.35 -16.97 2.37
CA TYR A 418 25.66 -17.54 3.53
C TYR A 418 24.16 -17.79 3.25
N LEU A 419 23.52 -18.54 4.16
CA LEU A 419 22.06 -18.63 4.25
C LEU A 419 21.57 -17.88 5.50
N GLU A 420 20.36 -17.32 5.45
CA GLU A 420 19.60 -16.97 6.65
C GLU A 420 18.39 -17.90 6.74
N LEU A 421 18.22 -18.52 7.92
CA LEU A 421 17.04 -19.29 8.26
C LEU A 421 16.07 -18.41 9.04
N TYR A 422 14.86 -18.23 8.51
CA TYR A 422 13.79 -17.49 9.18
C TYR A 422 12.79 -18.49 9.75
N PRO A 423 12.56 -18.52 11.07
CA PRO A 423 11.67 -19.47 11.70
C PRO A 423 10.21 -19.09 11.48
N ARG A 424 9.35 -20.11 11.28
CA ARG A 424 7.91 -19.92 11.45
C ARG A 424 7.61 -19.58 12.93
N LEU A 425 6.67 -18.67 13.17
CA LEU A 425 6.34 -18.06 14.48
C LEU A 425 6.45 -19.01 15.70
N GLY A 426 6.99 -18.50 16.81
CA GLY A 426 7.01 -19.17 18.13
C GLY A 426 8.28 -19.96 18.47
N GLN A 427 9.30 -19.94 17.62
CA GLN A 427 10.57 -20.62 17.88
C GLN A 427 11.55 -19.76 18.71
N GLN A 428 12.36 -20.43 19.54
CA GLN A 428 13.36 -19.80 20.41
C GLN A 428 14.80 -20.03 19.87
N ASN A 429 15.77 -19.28 20.40
CA ASN A 429 17.20 -19.33 20.02
C ASN A 429 17.56 -18.75 18.64
N PHE A 430 16.82 -17.74 18.19
CA PHE A 430 17.14 -16.96 17.00
C PHE A 430 17.79 -15.63 17.38
N SER A 431 18.66 -15.12 16.53
CA SER A 431 19.04 -13.71 16.60
C SER A 431 17.80 -12.88 16.30
N ALA A 432 17.61 -11.81 17.07
CA ALA A 432 16.53 -10.86 16.89
C ALA A 432 17.14 -9.49 16.62
N SER A 433 16.66 -8.83 15.58
CA SER A 433 16.85 -7.39 15.37
C SER A 433 15.48 -6.75 15.19
N GLU A 434 15.27 -5.55 15.72
CA GLU A 434 14.08 -4.77 15.39
C GLU A 434 14.24 -4.19 13.99
N ILE A 435 13.18 -4.26 13.20
CA ILE A 435 13.09 -3.62 11.89
C ILE A 435 12.00 -2.56 12.00
N ARG A 436 12.32 -1.34 11.58
CA ARG A 436 11.47 -0.15 11.70
C ARG A 436 11.09 0.36 10.33
N GLY A 437 9.84 0.77 10.17
CA GLY A 437 9.36 1.36 8.93
C GLY A 437 9.72 2.83 8.79
N VAL A 438 9.24 3.41 7.69
CA VAL A 438 9.51 4.78 7.29
C VAL A 438 8.19 5.53 7.26
N GLU A 439 8.01 6.38 8.26
CA GLU A 439 6.78 7.14 8.42
C GLU A 439 6.80 8.45 7.61
N GLY A 440 5.63 9.08 7.46
CA GLY A 440 5.44 10.30 6.69
C GLY A 440 6.23 11.51 7.20
N ILE A 441 6.58 11.57 8.49
CA ILE A 441 7.44 12.61 9.07
C ILE A 441 8.76 11.98 9.52
N ARG A 442 9.89 12.53 9.07
CA ARG A 442 11.23 12.00 9.38
C ARG A 442 12.16 13.06 9.95
N ILE A 443 13.07 12.66 10.82
CA ILE A 443 14.20 13.46 11.26
C ILE A 443 15.23 13.47 10.12
N ASN A 444 15.53 14.66 9.61
CA ASN A 444 16.30 14.84 8.38
C ASN A 444 17.69 15.45 8.62
N GLU A 445 17.79 16.41 9.53
CA GLU A 445 19.04 17.12 9.81
C GLU A 445 19.14 17.46 11.31
N ILE A 446 20.33 17.37 11.90
CA ILE A 446 20.57 17.77 13.30
C ILE A 446 21.86 18.58 13.43
N MET A 447 21.78 19.74 14.08
CA MET A 447 22.96 20.53 14.47
C MET A 447 23.29 20.24 15.92
N VAL A 448 24.24 19.33 16.11
CA VAL A 448 24.65 18.84 17.43
C VAL A 448 25.65 19.80 18.10
N ARG A 449 26.60 20.34 17.33
CA ARG A 449 27.75 21.08 17.89
C ARG A 449 28.05 22.39 17.15
N PRO A 450 27.26 23.46 17.32
CA PRO A 450 27.50 24.78 16.75
C PRO A 450 28.64 25.54 17.48
N VAL A 451 29.84 24.95 17.45
CA VAL A 451 31.03 25.40 18.19
C VAL A 451 32.18 25.70 17.25
N ILE A 452 32.92 26.76 17.53
CA ILE A 452 34.13 27.14 16.79
C ILE A 452 35.32 27.10 17.77
N PRO A 453 36.14 26.03 17.77
CA PRO A 453 37.30 25.94 18.64
C PRO A 453 38.46 26.82 18.16
N ARG A 454 39.21 27.39 19.11
CA ARG A 454 40.46 28.10 18.83
C ARG A 454 41.53 27.71 19.84
N SER A 455 42.55 27.02 19.34
CA SER A 455 43.72 26.63 20.13
C SER A 455 44.80 27.69 20.11
N THR A 456 45.57 27.72 21.20
CA THR A 456 46.84 28.44 21.25
C THR A 456 47.95 27.62 20.57
N PHE A 457 49.04 28.28 20.15
CA PHE A 457 50.20 27.63 19.53
C PHE A 457 51.51 28.32 19.95
N SER A 458 52.64 27.59 19.85
CA SER A 458 53.95 28.00 20.38
C SER A 458 54.55 29.28 19.80
N GLY A 459 54.03 29.76 18.67
CA GLY A 459 54.48 30.96 17.98
C GLY A 459 53.77 32.25 18.41
N GLN A 460 52.79 32.17 19.32
CA GLN A 460 52.11 33.35 19.85
C GLN A 460 53.00 34.04 20.89
N ALA A 461 52.98 35.37 20.91
CA ALA A 461 53.71 36.17 21.91
C ALA A 461 52.71 36.92 22.78
N PRO A 462 52.06 36.24 23.75
CA PRO A 462 50.96 36.84 24.51
C PRO A 462 51.42 37.97 25.45
N GLY A 463 52.73 38.13 25.68
CA GLY A 463 53.24 39.05 26.68
C GLY A 463 53.23 38.44 28.08
N GLY A 464 53.72 39.21 29.05
CA GLY A 464 53.99 38.72 30.40
C GLY A 464 55.00 37.57 30.44
N ASP A 465 54.99 36.82 31.55
CA ASP A 465 55.83 35.64 31.76
C ASP A 465 55.13 34.33 31.37
N TRP A 466 54.11 34.40 30.51
CA TRP A 466 53.44 33.24 29.92
C TRP A 466 54.39 32.50 28.97
N LYS A 467 54.65 31.23 29.28
CA LYS A 467 55.57 30.38 28.50
C LYS A 467 54.83 29.21 27.90
N TRP A 468 55.06 28.95 26.61
CA TRP A 468 54.57 27.75 25.96
C TRP A 468 55.25 26.50 26.53
N GLN A 469 54.44 25.54 26.98
CA GLN A 469 54.87 24.24 27.49
C GLN A 469 53.86 23.17 27.08
N ASN A 470 54.33 22.09 26.45
CA ASN A 470 53.54 20.86 26.20
C ASN A 470 52.12 21.08 25.62
N GLY A 471 51.97 22.03 24.67
CA GLY A 471 50.68 22.26 24.00
C GLY A 471 49.80 23.35 24.61
N PHE A 472 50.26 24.04 25.65
CA PHE A 472 49.54 25.14 26.31
C PHE A 472 50.50 26.24 26.79
N TYR A 473 49.97 27.39 27.20
CA TYR A 473 50.73 28.43 27.88
C TYR A 473 50.59 28.29 29.41
N GLN A 474 51.69 28.40 30.13
CA GLN A 474 51.73 28.39 31.61
C GLN A 474 52.37 29.68 32.12
N ASN A 475 51.77 30.26 33.17
CA ASN A 475 52.38 31.34 33.93
C ASN A 475 52.59 30.89 35.38
N ASN A 476 53.85 30.91 35.83
CA ASN A 476 54.26 30.45 37.16
C ASN A 476 54.43 31.58 38.17
N GLU A 477 54.26 32.84 37.76
CA GLU A 477 54.49 34.00 38.62
C GLU A 477 53.16 34.56 39.17
N PRO A 478 52.84 34.33 40.47
CA PRO A 478 51.58 34.75 41.09
C PRO A 478 51.56 36.23 41.48
N LYS A 479 51.80 37.16 40.54
CA LYS A 479 51.84 38.61 40.82
C LYS A 479 51.09 39.42 39.78
N GLY A 480 49.94 39.97 40.16
CA GLY A 480 49.17 40.88 39.32
C GLY A 480 50.01 42.08 38.82
N GLY A 481 49.86 42.41 37.53
CA GLY A 481 50.67 43.40 36.81
C GLY A 481 51.10 42.92 35.41
N LYS A 482 51.99 43.65 34.73
CA LYS A 482 52.42 43.38 33.35
C LYS A 482 53.07 42.01 33.11
N THR A 483 53.57 41.34 34.16
CA THR A 483 54.20 40.01 34.10
C THR A 483 53.18 38.88 34.22
N GLY A 484 52.06 39.10 34.91
CA GLY A 484 50.94 38.14 35.01
C GLY A 484 49.99 38.18 33.82
N GLU A 485 50.01 39.25 33.01
CA GLU A 485 49.09 39.49 31.89
C GLU A 485 49.57 38.83 30.59
N GLY A 486 48.70 38.04 29.96
CA GLY A 486 48.86 37.52 28.60
C GLY A 486 47.68 37.90 27.72
N GLU A 487 47.92 38.21 26.44
CA GLU A 487 46.92 38.60 25.44
C GLU A 487 46.97 37.67 24.22
N TRP A 488 45.83 37.03 23.89
CA TRP A 488 45.67 36.22 22.68
C TRP A 488 44.67 36.87 21.74
N THR A 489 44.96 36.85 20.45
CA THR A 489 44.09 37.42 19.41
C THR A 489 43.97 36.45 18.24
N TRP A 490 42.73 36.13 17.88
CA TRP A 490 42.38 35.44 16.63
C TRP A 490 41.72 36.43 15.67
N LYS A 491 41.95 36.27 14.36
CA LYS A 491 41.58 37.26 13.31
C LYS A 491 40.77 36.64 12.15
N ASP A 492 40.35 35.40 12.34
CA ASP A 492 39.71 34.52 11.37
C ASP A 492 38.45 33.91 12.00
N LEU A 493 37.69 34.73 12.73
CA LEU A 493 36.46 34.31 13.39
C LEU A 493 35.24 34.83 12.62
N PRO A 494 34.13 34.09 12.57
CA PRO A 494 32.89 34.64 12.06
C PRO A 494 32.32 35.69 13.01
N ASP A 495 31.80 36.78 12.45
CA ASP A 495 31.07 37.80 13.22
C ASP A 495 29.81 37.18 13.81
N GLY A 496 29.54 37.48 15.08
CA GLY A 496 28.44 36.86 15.79
C GLY A 496 28.54 37.04 17.30
N LYS A 497 27.61 36.41 18.01
CA LYS A 497 27.60 36.33 19.46
C LYS A 497 27.81 34.89 19.88
N TYR A 498 28.61 34.71 20.93
CA TYR A 498 29.04 33.40 21.40
C TYR A 498 29.14 33.38 22.93
N TYR A 499 28.86 32.23 23.50
CA TYR A 499 29.43 31.85 24.79
C TYR A 499 30.90 31.48 24.57
N VAL A 500 31.76 31.82 25.53
CA VAL A 500 33.19 31.47 25.46
C VAL A 500 33.50 30.46 26.54
N ARG A 501 33.77 29.22 26.16
CA ARG A 501 34.26 28.17 27.06
C ARG A 501 35.78 28.17 27.07
N LEU A 502 36.37 28.04 28.25
CA LEU A 502 37.80 28.24 28.48
C LEU A 502 38.45 26.91 28.85
N PHE A 503 39.61 26.60 28.25
CA PHE A 503 40.32 25.35 28.50
C PHE A 503 41.76 25.56 28.94
N ALA A 504 42.15 24.80 29.95
CA ALA A 504 43.49 24.75 30.51
C ALA A 504 44.30 23.58 29.91
N GLY A 505 45.51 23.36 30.43
CA GLY A 505 46.38 22.26 29.99
C GLY A 505 45.86 20.88 30.43
N ALA A 506 45.12 20.82 31.52
CA ALA A 506 44.50 19.62 32.09
C ALA A 506 43.25 19.98 32.92
N VAL A 507 42.44 18.96 33.21
CA VAL A 507 41.23 19.07 34.03
C VAL A 507 41.54 19.68 35.39
N ASP A 508 40.61 20.50 35.90
CA ASP A 508 40.68 21.20 37.19
C ASP A 508 41.84 22.20 37.36
N GLN A 509 42.52 22.58 36.27
CA GLN A 509 43.52 23.64 36.31
C GLN A 509 42.89 25.03 36.26
N GLU A 510 43.45 25.98 37.02
CA GLU A 510 43.03 27.38 36.96
C GLU A 510 43.66 28.08 35.75
N ILE A 511 42.82 28.76 34.97
CA ILE A 511 43.18 29.58 33.81
C ILE A 511 43.56 31.01 34.27
N GLY A 512 42.89 31.51 35.29
CA GLY A 512 43.15 32.81 35.92
C GLY A 512 42.02 33.82 35.70
N ASP A 513 42.30 35.10 35.91
CA ASP A 513 41.34 36.17 35.69
C ASP A 513 41.27 36.51 34.20
N VAL A 514 40.15 36.19 33.56
CA VAL A 514 39.95 36.37 32.12
C VAL A 514 39.20 37.67 31.84
N ASN A 515 39.66 38.47 30.88
CA ASN A 515 38.98 39.64 30.36
C ASN A 515 38.73 39.51 28.85
N ILE A 516 37.47 39.69 28.45
CA ILE A 516 37.05 39.71 27.05
C ILE A 516 36.12 40.91 26.86
N GLY A 517 36.48 41.80 25.92
CA GLY A 517 35.64 42.96 25.58
C GLY A 517 35.28 43.87 26.76
N GLY A 518 36.14 43.95 27.79
CA GLY A 518 35.90 44.75 29.00
C GLY A 518 35.09 44.05 30.11
N SER A 519 34.60 42.82 29.88
CA SER A 519 33.99 41.97 30.91
C SER A 519 35.04 41.09 31.58
N ASN A 520 34.82 40.67 32.82
CA ASN A 520 35.78 39.86 33.58
C ASN A 520 35.15 38.57 34.13
N SER A 521 35.91 37.47 34.12
CA SER A 521 35.65 36.24 34.86
C SER A 521 36.82 36.01 35.81
N LYS A 522 36.56 35.91 37.12
CA LYS A 522 37.63 35.74 38.12
C LYS A 522 37.93 34.27 38.34
N SER A 523 39.21 33.92 38.46
CA SER A 523 39.67 32.54 38.73
C SER A 523 38.97 31.49 37.87
N ALA A 524 38.87 31.73 36.56
CA ALA A 524 38.28 30.77 35.64
C ALA A 524 39.06 29.45 35.68
N MET A 525 38.34 28.34 35.67
CA MET A 525 38.86 26.98 35.67
C MET A 525 38.76 26.35 34.28
N ASP A 526 39.43 25.22 34.09
CA ASP A 526 39.22 24.36 32.93
C ASP A 526 37.73 24.04 32.74
N ASN A 527 37.25 24.13 31.50
CA ASN A 527 35.87 23.90 31.08
C ASN A 527 34.84 24.94 31.56
N ASP A 528 35.26 26.04 32.21
CA ASP A 528 34.34 27.11 32.63
C ASP A 528 33.82 27.93 31.44
N LEU A 529 32.53 28.30 31.49
CA LEU A 529 32.00 29.39 30.69
C LEU A 529 32.44 30.74 31.24
N PHE A 530 32.99 31.57 30.35
CA PHE A 530 33.39 32.93 30.65
C PHE A 530 32.23 33.74 31.26
N GLY A 531 32.49 34.33 32.44
CA GLY A 531 31.52 35.20 33.11
C GLY A 531 30.23 34.50 33.52
N ASN A 532 30.27 33.18 33.74
CA ASN A 532 29.10 32.34 34.04
C ASN A 532 28.03 32.40 32.93
N GLY A 533 28.46 32.19 31.68
CA GLY A 533 27.59 32.24 30.50
C GLY A 533 27.36 33.65 29.96
N LYS A 534 28.32 34.58 30.15
CA LYS A 534 28.20 35.93 29.60
C LYS A 534 28.55 35.92 28.11
N VAL A 535 27.61 36.36 27.28
CA VAL A 535 27.78 36.45 25.82
C VAL A 535 28.88 37.44 25.43
N VAL A 536 29.68 37.04 24.46
CA VAL A 536 30.76 37.81 23.84
C VAL A 536 30.43 38.07 22.37
N THR A 537 30.56 39.31 21.94
CA THR A 537 30.41 39.70 20.53
C THR A 537 31.74 39.67 19.80
N VAL A 538 31.82 38.93 18.70
CA VAL A 538 32.89 38.99 17.71
C VAL A 538 32.47 39.94 16.60
N SER A 539 33.34 40.89 16.24
CA SER A 539 33.08 41.86 15.17
C SER A 539 34.34 42.17 14.37
N GLY A 540 34.22 42.25 13.04
CA GLY A 540 35.37 42.41 12.15
C GLY A 540 36.30 41.19 12.14
N GLY A 541 35.74 40.02 12.43
CA GLY A 541 36.38 38.71 12.46
C GLY A 541 37.49 38.53 13.50
N LYS A 542 37.48 39.36 14.54
CA LYS A 542 38.55 39.40 15.54
C LYS A 542 38.02 39.25 16.97
N LEU A 543 38.69 38.41 17.75
CA LEU A 543 38.50 38.30 19.19
C LEU A 543 39.84 38.43 19.90
N THR A 544 39.87 39.24 20.96
CA THR A 544 41.04 39.38 21.84
C THR A 544 40.65 38.99 23.26
N ILE A 545 41.45 38.12 23.87
CA ILE A 545 41.29 37.65 25.25
C ILE A 545 42.54 38.03 26.03
N ARG A 546 42.35 38.57 27.24
CA ARG A 546 43.42 38.82 28.19
C ARG A 546 43.25 37.91 29.39
N ILE A 547 44.34 37.33 29.87
CA ILE A 547 44.32 36.44 31.03
C ILE A 547 45.40 36.90 31.99
N GLN A 548 45.03 37.04 33.25
CA GLN A 548 45.91 37.48 34.31
C GLN A 548 46.07 36.40 35.38
N ASN A 549 47.32 36.00 35.67
CA ASN A 549 47.61 35.22 36.87
C ASN A 549 47.56 36.15 38.10
N ASN A 550 46.43 36.13 38.81
CA ASN A 550 46.20 36.92 40.03
C ASN A 550 46.23 36.07 41.31
N ARG A 551 46.68 34.81 41.23
CA ARG A 551 46.81 33.94 42.41
C ARG A 551 47.83 34.53 43.38
N GLU A 552 47.68 34.29 44.68
CA GLU A 552 48.72 34.61 45.68
C GLU A 552 49.89 33.61 45.62
N THR A 553 49.59 32.35 45.29
CA THR A 553 50.56 31.27 45.01
C THR A 553 49.98 30.31 43.97
N GLY A 554 50.83 29.71 43.12
CA GLY A 554 50.42 28.71 42.13
C GLY A 554 50.51 29.18 40.68
N SER A 555 50.35 28.23 39.75
CA SER A 555 50.43 28.47 38.31
C SER A 555 49.03 28.61 37.69
N THR A 556 48.96 29.33 36.58
CA THR A 556 47.79 29.33 35.69
C THR A 556 48.16 28.75 34.32
N TYR A 557 47.15 28.21 33.63
CA TYR A 557 47.32 27.43 32.42
C TYR A 557 46.27 27.83 31.38
N PHE A 558 46.67 28.01 30.12
CA PHE A 558 45.74 28.35 29.05
C PHE A 558 46.08 27.62 27.76
N LYS A 559 45.11 26.89 27.23
CA LYS A 559 45.29 26.01 26.07
C LYS A 559 44.44 26.45 24.89
N SER A 560 43.15 26.65 25.10
CA SER A 560 42.21 26.94 24.02
C SER A 560 40.95 27.63 24.54
N ILE A 561 40.17 28.13 23.60
CA ILE A 561 38.78 28.53 23.82
C ILE A 561 37.87 27.81 22.84
N GLU A 562 36.60 27.75 23.20
CA GLU A 562 35.52 27.43 22.28
C GLU A 562 34.54 28.60 22.24
N LEU A 563 34.24 29.05 21.03
CA LEU A 563 33.14 29.98 20.76
C LEU A 563 31.92 29.12 20.49
N SER A 564 31.11 28.91 21.52
CA SER A 564 29.92 28.06 21.45
C SER A 564 28.68 28.92 21.24
N GLN A 565 27.78 28.44 20.39
CA GLN A 565 26.41 28.94 20.29
C GLN A 565 25.41 27.96 20.92
N GLU A 566 25.88 26.94 21.63
CA GLU A 566 25.05 25.99 22.36
C GLU A 566 24.48 26.64 23.63
N PRO A 567 23.27 26.24 24.06
CA PRO A 567 22.36 25.33 23.35
C PRO A 567 21.50 26.05 22.28
N ASP A 568 21.53 27.39 22.24
CA ASP A 568 20.67 28.25 21.41
C ASP A 568 20.73 27.99 19.90
N GLY A 569 21.90 27.56 19.41
CA GLY A 569 22.18 27.28 18.00
C GLY A 569 21.94 25.84 17.57
N GLU A 570 21.64 24.93 18.51
CA GLU A 570 21.25 23.56 18.19
C GLU A 570 19.85 23.53 17.56
N TYR A 571 19.61 22.57 16.67
CA TYR A 571 18.29 22.31 16.10
C TYR A 571 18.15 20.87 15.62
N ILE A 572 16.89 20.45 15.47
CA ILE A 572 16.48 19.21 14.82
C ILE A 572 15.56 19.58 13.68
N GLU A 573 15.87 19.19 12.46
CA GLU A 573 15.01 19.36 11.30
C GLU A 573 14.14 18.14 11.05
N LEU A 574 12.87 18.39 10.76
CA LEU A 574 11.93 17.41 10.26
C LEU A 574 11.65 17.65 8.78
N ILE A 575 11.39 16.58 8.04
CA ILE A 575 10.86 16.60 6.66
C ILE A 575 9.51 15.88 6.62
N ASN A 576 8.58 16.42 5.84
CA ASN A 576 7.30 15.79 5.54
C ASN A 576 7.33 15.09 4.18
N LEU A 577 7.37 13.76 4.16
CA LEU A 577 7.37 12.93 2.96
C LEU A 577 5.97 12.72 2.37
N THR A 578 4.92 13.17 3.07
CA THR A 578 3.53 12.99 2.65
C THR A 578 3.08 14.08 1.67
N PRO A 579 2.10 13.78 0.81
CA PRO A 579 1.51 14.76 -0.09
C PRO A 579 0.52 15.72 0.60
N LYS A 580 0.39 15.69 1.93
CA LYS A 580 -0.56 16.52 2.70
C LYS A 580 0.13 17.35 3.78
N GLU A 581 -0.53 18.40 4.25
CA GLU A 581 -0.06 19.15 5.43
C GLU A 581 -0.27 18.32 6.70
N VAL A 582 0.73 18.28 7.58
CA VAL A 582 0.67 17.56 8.85
C VAL A 582 0.77 18.54 10.02
N SER A 583 -0.14 18.40 10.99
CA SER A 583 -0.07 19.14 12.26
C SER A 583 0.86 18.43 13.24
N LEU A 584 1.86 19.15 13.73
CA LEU A 584 2.80 18.68 14.75
C LEU A 584 2.42 19.19 16.15
N SER A 585 1.19 19.66 16.32
CA SER A 585 0.73 20.31 17.55
C SER A 585 0.78 19.34 18.73
N GLY A 586 1.58 19.67 19.75
CA GLY A 586 1.66 18.86 20.97
C GLY A 586 2.50 17.58 20.82
N TRP A 587 3.12 17.36 19.66
CA TRP A 587 4.13 16.32 19.48
C TRP A 587 5.33 16.58 20.39
N ALA A 588 6.10 15.54 20.68
CA ALA A 588 7.24 15.63 21.59
C ALA A 588 8.52 15.09 20.94
N ILE A 589 9.66 15.63 21.39
CA ILE A 589 10.98 15.11 21.08
C ILE A 589 11.67 14.71 22.38
N GLU A 590 12.32 13.56 22.34
CA GLU A 590 13.29 13.10 23.33
C GLU A 590 14.69 13.13 22.70
N GLY A 591 15.65 13.68 23.43
CA GLY A 591 17.06 13.69 23.03
C GLY A 591 17.94 12.80 23.92
N PRO A 592 19.25 12.74 23.64
CA PRO A 592 20.15 11.78 24.28
C PRO A 592 20.52 12.14 25.72
N SER A 593 20.38 13.40 26.11
CA SER A 593 20.65 13.85 27.49
C SER A 593 19.37 13.83 28.34
N LYS A 594 19.53 13.83 29.68
CA LYS A 594 18.41 14.02 30.61
C LYS A 594 18.13 15.50 30.91
N GLU A 595 18.88 16.41 30.28
CA GLU A 595 18.75 17.85 30.48
C GLU A 595 17.73 18.40 29.51
N GLY A 596 16.79 19.23 29.98
CA GLY A 596 15.76 19.84 29.14
C GLY A 596 14.65 18.89 28.65
N TRP A 597 14.99 17.66 28.22
CA TRP A 597 14.11 16.69 27.58
C TRP A 597 13.09 16.01 28.54
N PRO A 598 11.93 15.55 28.04
CA PRO A 598 11.41 15.77 26.68
C PRO A 598 11.03 17.24 26.44
N ALA A 599 11.00 17.63 25.17
CA ALA A 599 10.53 18.93 24.72
C ALA A 599 9.27 18.76 23.86
N THR A 600 8.36 19.72 23.91
CA THR A 600 7.11 19.68 23.14
C THR A 600 7.13 20.68 22.00
N ILE A 601 6.58 20.30 20.86
CA ILE A 601 6.35 21.18 19.71
C ILE A 601 5.10 22.04 19.99
N PRO A 602 5.14 23.37 19.78
CA PRO A 602 4.04 24.27 20.10
C PRO A 602 2.75 23.94 19.33
N LEU A 603 1.60 24.21 19.97
CA LEU A 603 0.29 24.12 19.32
C LEU A 603 0.20 25.08 18.11
N GLY A 604 -0.44 24.63 17.03
CA GLY A 604 -0.58 25.37 15.78
C GLY A 604 0.62 25.24 14.83
N THR A 605 1.60 24.40 15.16
CA THR A 605 2.75 24.12 14.27
C THR A 605 2.32 23.13 13.18
N THR A 606 2.49 23.50 11.91
CA THR A 606 2.21 22.64 10.75
C THR A 606 3.41 22.55 9.80
N ILE A 607 3.57 21.39 9.17
CA ILE A 607 4.55 21.15 8.10
C ILE A 607 3.78 20.86 6.80
N GLY A 608 4.03 21.64 5.75
CA GLY A 608 3.38 21.45 4.46
C GLY A 608 3.90 20.20 3.75
N PRO A 609 3.24 19.77 2.66
CA PRO A 609 3.67 18.59 1.90
C PRO A 609 5.06 18.80 1.30
N HIS A 610 5.95 17.81 1.45
CA HIS A 610 7.35 17.88 0.97
C HIS A 610 8.14 19.09 1.49
N GLU A 611 7.75 19.66 2.64
CA GLU A 611 8.45 20.77 3.29
C GLU A 611 9.38 20.31 4.42
N HIS A 612 10.35 21.16 4.72
CA HIS A 612 11.26 21.04 5.86
C HIS A 612 10.84 22.01 6.98
N MET A 613 11.11 21.62 8.23
CA MET A 613 10.93 22.49 9.39
C MET A 613 12.00 22.26 10.45
N ALA A 614 12.71 23.31 10.80
CA ALA A 614 13.69 23.29 11.89
C ALA A 614 13.02 23.50 13.26
N LEU A 615 13.21 22.56 14.16
CA LEU A 615 12.85 22.63 15.57
C LEU A 615 14.07 23.18 16.33
N SER A 616 14.00 24.47 16.62
CA SER A 616 15.06 25.23 17.30
C SER A 616 14.94 25.14 18.82
N ILE A 617 16.08 25.11 19.52
CA ILE A 617 16.11 25.23 20.98
C ILE A 617 15.66 26.64 21.43
N ASP A 618 16.26 27.69 20.84
CA ASP A 618 15.83 29.08 21.00
C ASP A 618 15.66 29.73 19.64
N LYS A 619 14.41 29.95 19.23
CA LYS A 619 14.10 30.48 17.90
C LYS A 619 14.53 31.93 17.74
N ASP A 620 14.11 32.78 18.67
CA ASP A 620 14.10 34.23 18.52
C ASP A 620 14.59 35.00 19.76
N ASP A 621 15.41 34.34 20.60
CA ASP A 621 16.02 34.92 21.82
C ASP A 621 14.99 35.15 22.94
N THR A 622 13.92 34.35 22.94
CA THR A 622 12.82 34.44 23.90
C THR A 622 12.70 33.22 24.82
N GLN A 623 13.47 32.15 24.57
CA GLN A 623 13.41 30.91 25.34
C GLN A 623 13.87 31.10 26.79
N GLY A 624 12.99 30.77 27.74
CA GLY A 624 13.26 30.99 29.16
C GLY A 624 14.54 30.29 29.66
N GLY A 625 15.45 31.07 30.27
CA GLY A 625 16.73 30.58 30.80
C GLY A 625 17.93 30.91 29.91
N ILE A 626 17.68 31.13 28.62
CA ILE A 626 18.66 31.60 27.63
C ILE A 626 18.21 32.90 26.93
N ASN A 627 17.00 33.39 27.14
CA ASN A 627 16.47 34.61 26.51
C ASN A 627 17.27 35.91 26.75
N ASN A 628 17.16 36.85 25.80
CA ASN A 628 17.83 38.15 25.76
C ASN A 628 19.37 38.11 25.79
N ASN A 629 19.97 36.99 25.37
CA ASN A 629 21.41 36.83 25.26
C ASN A 629 21.91 37.28 23.86
N GLY A 630 20.99 37.29 22.88
CA GLY A 630 21.20 37.70 21.48
C GLY A 630 21.81 36.66 20.57
N ILE A 631 21.89 35.41 21.03
CA ILE A 631 22.13 34.18 20.30
C ILE A 631 20.75 33.53 20.18
N SER A 632 20.44 33.05 18.99
CA SER A 632 19.19 32.36 18.67
C SER A 632 19.31 31.75 17.30
N PHE A 633 18.51 30.75 17.01
CA PHE A 633 18.41 30.13 15.70
C PHE A 633 18.32 31.20 14.59
N ILE A 634 17.46 32.21 14.74
CA ILE A 634 17.29 33.24 13.71
C ILE A 634 18.54 34.08 13.49
N SER A 635 19.29 34.36 14.55
CA SER A 635 20.51 35.16 14.47
C SER A 635 21.68 34.39 13.83
N ILE A 636 21.68 33.06 13.94
CA ILE A 636 22.76 32.18 13.48
C ILE A 636 22.48 31.69 12.06
N TRP A 637 21.33 31.04 11.90
CA TRP A 637 20.97 30.27 10.71
C TRP A 637 20.21 31.14 9.71
N GLY A 638 19.19 31.87 10.18
CA GLY A 638 18.40 32.79 9.35
C GLY A 638 16.90 32.75 9.66
N LYS A 639 16.06 33.19 8.71
CA LYS A 639 14.59 33.26 8.90
C LYS A 639 13.86 32.08 8.25
N GLU A 640 14.54 30.96 8.09
CA GLU A 640 13.99 29.73 7.54
C GLU A 640 12.84 29.21 8.41
N LYS A 641 12.01 28.31 7.86
CA LYS A 641 10.82 27.80 8.54
C LYS A 641 11.24 27.03 9.80
N SER A 642 10.92 27.59 10.97
CA SER A 642 11.30 27.02 12.25
C SER A 642 10.23 27.16 13.34
N ALA A 643 10.28 26.29 14.35
CA ALA A 643 9.47 26.35 15.56
C ALA A 643 10.37 26.25 16.80
N ALA A 644 10.01 26.97 17.88
CA ALA A 644 10.74 26.90 19.15
C ALA A 644 10.28 25.67 19.96
N LEU A 645 11.20 24.82 20.37
CA LEU A 645 10.90 23.71 21.26
C LEU A 645 10.61 24.23 22.68
N HIS A 646 9.56 23.71 23.31
CA HIS A 646 9.25 24.03 24.70
C HIS A 646 9.75 22.92 25.63
N PHE A 647 10.76 23.25 26.44
CA PHE A 647 11.38 22.30 27.37
C PHE A 647 10.64 22.24 28.70
N LEU A 648 10.51 21.03 29.26
CA LEU A 648 9.90 20.82 30.58
C LEU A 648 10.79 21.33 31.73
N ARG A 649 12.10 21.43 31.50
CA ARG A 649 13.09 21.89 32.47
C ARG A 649 13.77 23.15 31.96
N ALA A 650 14.27 23.98 32.89
CA ALA A 650 15.00 25.18 32.54
C ALA A 650 16.26 24.81 31.74
N VAL A 651 16.39 25.42 30.55
CA VAL A 651 17.60 25.37 29.73
C VAL A 651 18.54 26.46 30.21
N THR A 652 19.84 26.19 30.27
CA THR A 652 20.86 27.15 30.71
C THR A 652 21.96 27.29 29.66
N PRO A 653 22.78 28.35 29.70
CA PRO A 653 23.94 28.46 28.80
C PRO A 653 24.95 27.30 28.88
N ASN A 654 24.91 26.50 29.95
CA ASN A 654 25.78 25.34 30.14
C ASN A 654 25.13 24.01 29.68
N SER A 655 23.87 24.04 29.25
CA SER A 655 23.14 22.85 28.85
C SER A 655 23.67 22.28 27.54
N ASP A 656 23.72 20.95 27.48
CA ASP A 656 24.17 20.16 26.33
C ASP A 656 23.02 19.23 25.92
N LEU A 657 22.11 19.74 25.09
CA LEU A 657 20.82 19.08 24.82
C LEU A 657 21.00 17.98 23.76
N LEU A 658 21.58 18.34 22.60
CA LEU A 658 22.08 17.41 21.61
C LEU A 658 23.55 17.10 21.90
N SER A 659 23.77 16.16 22.83
CA SER A 659 25.09 15.96 23.41
C SER A 659 26.12 15.33 22.47
N ASP A 660 27.35 15.86 22.54
CA ASP A 660 28.52 15.35 21.83
C ASP A 660 29.24 14.19 22.56
N ASN A 661 28.77 13.84 23.76
CA ASN A 661 29.28 12.72 24.52
C ASN A 661 28.67 11.38 24.07
N ALA A 662 29.42 10.30 24.23
CA ALA A 662 28.90 8.96 24.00
C ALA A 662 28.10 8.47 25.22
N PHE A 663 26.81 8.17 25.03
CA PHE A 663 25.97 7.61 26.09
C PHE A 663 25.95 6.08 26.07
N MET A 664 25.81 5.47 27.25
CA MET A 664 25.60 4.03 27.36
C MET A 664 24.25 3.67 26.72
N GLY A 665 24.31 3.00 25.57
CA GLY A 665 23.14 2.55 24.83
C GLY A 665 22.94 3.25 23.48
N GLY A 666 23.64 4.35 23.19
CA GLY A 666 23.51 5.13 21.95
C GLY A 666 23.00 6.55 22.19
N ASN A 667 23.27 7.48 21.25
CA ASN A 667 22.70 8.83 21.29
C ASN A 667 21.46 8.84 20.40
N PHE A 668 20.29 8.81 21.01
CA PHE A 668 19.02 8.73 20.28
C PHE A 668 18.29 10.06 20.27
N ILE A 669 17.63 10.32 19.13
CA ILE A 669 16.59 11.32 19.03
C ILE A 669 15.31 10.58 18.67
N THR A 670 14.24 10.82 19.42
CA THR A 670 12.95 10.15 19.21
C THR A 670 11.87 11.21 19.07
N LEU A 671 11.24 11.23 17.90
CA LEU A 671 10.04 12.01 17.62
C LEU A 671 8.81 11.20 18.02
N LYS A 672 7.91 11.83 18.75
CA LYS A 672 6.65 11.25 19.16
C LYS A 672 5.47 12.13 18.80
N ASP A 673 4.36 11.50 18.41
CA ASP A 673 3.11 12.20 18.19
C ASP A 673 2.52 12.73 19.53
N SER A 674 1.35 13.37 19.47
CA SER A 674 0.68 13.89 20.66
C SER A 674 0.17 12.81 21.62
N MET A 675 0.05 11.57 21.17
CA MET A 675 -0.39 10.41 21.97
C MET A 675 0.80 9.65 22.58
N GLY A 676 2.01 9.92 22.11
CA GLY A 676 3.27 9.34 22.60
C GLY A 676 3.77 8.16 21.76
N HIS A 677 3.16 7.87 20.61
CA HIS A 677 3.70 6.89 19.66
C HIS A 677 4.99 7.41 19.04
N ILE A 678 5.89 6.49 18.70
CA ILE A 678 7.13 6.83 18.04
C ILE A 678 6.83 7.05 16.56
N VAL A 679 7.07 8.27 16.08
CA VAL A 679 6.94 8.62 14.65
C VAL A 679 8.26 8.35 13.94
N ASP A 680 9.37 8.74 14.58
CA ASP A 680 10.69 8.46 14.05
C ASP A 680 11.71 8.35 15.18
N LYS A 681 12.76 7.57 14.94
CA LYS A 681 13.83 7.37 15.91
C LYS A 681 15.14 7.16 15.17
N GLU A 682 16.13 7.98 15.50
CA GLU A 682 17.44 7.98 14.86
C GLU A 682 18.56 7.94 15.90
N GLU A 683 19.67 7.28 15.57
CA GLU A 683 20.89 7.25 16.37
C GLU A 683 22.01 8.02 15.68
N TYR A 684 22.82 8.78 16.42
CA TYR A 684 24.08 9.32 15.93
C TYR A 684 25.23 8.95 16.86
N PHE A 685 26.45 8.85 16.33
CA PHE A 685 27.62 8.61 17.17
C PHE A 685 28.42 9.89 17.38
N SER A 686 29.06 10.00 18.55
CA SER A 686 29.99 11.10 18.86
C SER A 686 31.10 11.26 17.81
N GLY A 687 31.49 10.16 17.15
CA GLY A 687 32.48 10.18 16.06
C GLY A 687 31.99 10.82 14.75
N ASN A 688 30.68 10.98 14.55
CA ASN A 688 30.11 11.68 13.38
C ASN A 688 30.12 13.20 13.58
N ILE A 689 30.09 13.65 14.83
CA ILE A 689 29.91 15.06 15.17
C ILE A 689 31.14 15.85 14.75
N THR A 690 30.89 16.96 14.06
CA THR A 690 31.93 17.89 13.64
C THR A 690 31.58 19.29 14.10
N ASP A 691 32.58 20.03 14.56
CA ASP A 691 32.43 21.43 14.99
C ASP A 691 31.79 22.29 13.89
N ASN A 692 30.69 22.95 14.24
CA ASN A 692 29.90 23.85 13.39
C ASN A 692 29.46 23.19 12.07
N ARG A 693 29.08 21.91 12.12
CA ARG A 693 28.51 21.15 11.02
C ARG A 693 27.38 20.22 11.49
N ALA A 694 26.23 20.32 10.82
CA ALA A 694 25.09 19.43 10.99
C ALA A 694 25.39 18.04 10.44
N LEU A 695 24.63 17.09 10.97
CA LEU A 695 24.44 15.77 10.39
C LEU A 695 23.14 15.80 9.58
N GLU A 696 23.21 15.42 8.32
CA GLU A 696 22.12 15.45 7.35
C GLU A 696 21.90 14.05 6.78
N LYS A 697 20.65 13.70 6.48
CA LYS A 697 20.32 12.58 5.59
C LYS A 697 20.53 13.00 4.14
N SER A 698 20.78 12.04 3.25
CA SER A 698 20.74 12.30 1.81
C SER A 698 19.34 11.93 1.33
N ASP A 699 19.05 10.63 1.29
CA ASP A 699 17.69 10.10 1.18
C ASP A 699 17.07 9.98 2.59
N PRO A 700 16.00 10.72 2.92
CA PRO A 700 15.31 10.60 4.21
C PRO A 700 14.69 9.23 4.45
N SER A 701 14.31 8.50 3.39
CA SER A 701 13.71 7.16 3.47
C SER A 701 14.73 6.04 3.61
N TYR A 702 16.03 6.32 3.40
CA TYR A 702 17.08 5.33 3.54
C TYR A 702 17.32 4.98 5.00
N VAL A 703 17.32 3.68 5.28
CA VAL A 703 17.50 3.09 6.60
C VAL A 703 18.73 2.18 6.55
N MET A 704 19.76 2.57 7.28
CA MET A 704 20.93 1.74 7.55
C MET A 704 21.16 1.72 9.05
N ASP A 705 21.28 0.52 9.60
CA ASP A 705 21.62 0.28 11.00
C ASP A 705 22.96 -0.47 11.02
N SER A 706 24.05 0.28 11.26
CA SER A 706 25.40 -0.26 11.19
C SER A 706 25.75 -1.17 12.37
N ASN A 707 25.05 -1.02 13.50
CA ASN A 707 25.33 -1.72 14.75
C ASN A 707 24.30 -2.82 15.09
N ASN A 708 23.25 -2.97 14.26
CA ASN A 708 22.14 -3.91 14.38
C ASN A 708 21.34 -3.77 15.69
N ASN A 709 21.19 -2.54 16.23
CA ASN A 709 20.38 -2.28 17.42
C ASN A 709 18.89 -2.00 17.10
N GLY A 710 18.54 -1.97 15.83
CA GLY A 710 17.20 -1.69 15.31
C GLY A 710 16.86 -0.21 15.16
N VAL A 711 17.84 0.69 15.21
CA VAL A 711 17.67 2.14 15.01
C VAL A 711 18.60 2.59 13.89
N PRO A 712 18.12 3.34 12.89
CA PRO A 712 18.97 3.83 11.81
C PRO A 712 20.04 4.82 12.31
N ASP A 713 21.22 4.77 11.70
CA ASP A 713 22.41 5.56 12.04
C ASP A 713 23.14 6.18 10.83
N ASN A 714 22.45 6.28 9.68
CA ASN A 714 22.98 6.86 8.45
C ASN A 714 22.99 8.40 8.43
N TRP A 715 24.08 8.98 8.92
CA TRP A 715 24.33 10.42 8.89
C TRP A 715 25.49 10.82 7.98
N TYR A 716 25.33 11.93 7.27
CA TYR A 716 26.38 12.59 6.51
C TYR A 716 26.68 13.97 7.09
N ALA A 717 27.95 14.37 7.15
CA ALA A 717 28.28 15.73 7.56
C ALA A 717 27.87 16.72 6.47
N SER A 718 27.18 17.79 6.86
CA SER A 718 26.77 18.87 5.95
C SER A 718 27.95 19.42 5.15
N THR A 719 27.74 19.62 3.85
CA THR A 719 28.69 20.33 2.98
C THR A 719 28.34 21.79 2.77
N ALA A 720 27.22 22.24 3.35
CA ALA A 720 26.75 23.62 3.27
C ALA A 720 27.82 24.60 3.75
N LYS A 721 27.89 25.77 3.11
CA LYS A 721 28.88 26.79 3.48
C LYS A 721 28.75 27.27 4.93
N LYS A 722 27.53 27.29 5.46
CA LYS A 722 27.24 27.65 6.87
C LYS A 722 27.37 26.46 7.82
N GLY A 723 27.53 25.24 7.29
CA GLY A 723 27.59 24.01 8.08
C GLY A 723 26.25 23.33 8.30
N GLY A 724 25.15 23.82 7.72
CA GLY A 724 23.83 23.17 7.72
C GLY A 724 22.86 23.92 6.82
N THR A 725 21.72 23.31 6.53
CA THR A 725 20.64 23.84 5.66
C THR A 725 19.29 23.87 6.36
N PRO A 726 19.18 24.39 7.59
CA PRO A 726 17.96 24.23 8.37
C PRO A 726 16.74 24.88 7.71
N GLY A 727 15.65 24.12 7.63
CA GLY A 727 14.40 24.49 6.96
C GLY A 727 14.50 24.51 5.43
N LEU A 728 15.52 23.91 4.84
CA LEU A 728 15.78 23.86 3.39
C LEU A 728 16.26 22.46 2.97
N PRO A 729 16.20 22.11 1.67
CA PRO A 729 16.80 20.87 1.18
C PRO A 729 18.32 20.80 1.43
N ASN A 730 18.82 19.58 1.68
CA ASN A 730 20.19 19.32 2.11
C ASN A 730 21.25 19.63 1.04
N ASP A 731 22.39 20.20 1.45
CA ASP A 731 23.46 20.70 0.58
C ASP A 731 24.57 19.65 0.28
N ASN A 732 24.56 18.49 0.94
CA ASN A 732 25.57 17.42 0.85
C ASN A 732 25.60 16.64 -0.49
N ASP A 733 25.34 17.32 -1.61
CA ASP A 733 24.89 16.70 -2.87
C ASP A 733 23.65 15.81 -2.63
N GLY A 734 22.86 16.15 -1.59
CA GLY A 734 22.00 15.26 -0.81
C GLY A 734 20.81 14.67 -1.50
N MET A 735 20.44 15.21 -2.64
CA MET A 735 19.46 14.60 -3.52
C MET A 735 20.11 14.18 -4.83
N ARG A 736 21.31 13.61 -4.78
CA ARG A 736 21.97 13.08 -5.98
C ARG A 736 22.41 11.65 -5.77
N GLU A 737 22.02 10.79 -6.70
CA GLU A 737 22.55 9.43 -6.80
C GLU A 737 23.53 9.37 -7.98
N LYS A 738 24.71 8.78 -7.77
CA LYS A 738 25.64 8.51 -8.87
C LYS A 738 25.43 7.09 -9.39
N ILE A 739 24.87 6.97 -10.59
CA ILE A 739 24.71 5.70 -11.29
C ILE A 739 25.68 5.65 -12.47
N GLY A 740 26.75 4.86 -12.33
CA GLY A 740 27.81 4.78 -13.34
C GLY A 740 28.58 6.10 -13.48
N GLU A 741 28.52 6.73 -14.66
CA GLU A 741 29.09 8.07 -14.92
C GLU A 741 28.06 9.20 -14.78
N GLU A 742 26.76 8.88 -14.66
CA GLU A 742 25.68 9.85 -14.54
C GLU A 742 25.41 10.23 -13.09
N ILE A 743 25.02 11.49 -12.87
CA ILE A 743 24.54 12.01 -11.59
C ILE A 743 23.07 12.31 -11.79
N ILE A 744 22.22 11.59 -11.09
CA ILE A 744 20.76 11.78 -11.08
C ILE A 744 20.45 12.71 -9.93
N GLU A 745 19.68 13.76 -10.18
CA GLU A 745 19.11 14.62 -9.14
C GLU A 745 17.71 14.12 -8.77
N HIS A 746 17.52 13.82 -7.50
CA HIS A 746 16.28 13.47 -6.85
C HIS A 746 15.62 14.71 -6.25
N TYR A 747 14.34 14.57 -5.94
CA TYR A 747 13.55 15.57 -5.23
C TYR A 747 12.72 14.85 -4.17
N ASP A 748 12.37 15.52 -3.08
CA ASP A 748 11.60 14.92 -1.98
C ASP A 748 10.22 14.42 -2.44
N THR A 749 9.72 14.94 -3.57
CA THR A 749 8.50 14.47 -4.24
C THR A 749 8.60 13.08 -4.87
N GLU A 750 9.81 12.52 -5.00
CA GLU A 750 10.03 11.17 -5.55
C GLU A 750 9.90 10.08 -4.49
N VAL A 751 9.93 10.44 -3.20
CA VAL A 751 9.68 9.54 -2.07
C VAL A 751 8.19 9.58 -1.76
N ASN A 752 7.50 8.45 -1.95
CA ASN A 752 6.06 8.40 -1.79
C ASN A 752 5.66 7.65 -0.52
N VAL A 753 5.47 8.39 0.57
CA VAL A 753 4.84 7.89 1.81
C VAL A 753 3.46 8.52 1.88
N LYS A 754 2.42 7.72 1.61
CA LYS A 754 1.06 8.27 1.45
C LYS A 754 0.45 8.67 2.79
N SER A 755 0.80 7.96 3.87
CA SER A 755 0.20 8.04 5.21
C SER A 755 -1.34 8.06 5.14
N LYS A 756 -1.87 7.19 4.27
CA LYS A 756 -3.29 6.94 4.04
C LYS A 756 -3.48 5.65 3.23
N ASN A 757 -4.64 5.01 3.37
CA ASN A 757 -5.04 3.81 2.64
C ASN A 757 -4.66 3.85 1.16
N PHE A 758 -4.13 2.73 0.67
CA PHE A 758 -3.91 2.56 -0.76
C PHE A 758 -5.21 2.50 -1.54
N SER A 759 -5.24 3.20 -2.67
CA SER A 759 -6.34 3.15 -3.64
C SER A 759 -6.25 1.93 -4.55
N SER A 760 -5.05 1.35 -4.70
CA SER A 760 -4.83 0.11 -5.44
C SER A 760 -3.59 -0.62 -4.92
N VAL A 761 -3.53 -1.93 -5.15
CA VAL A 761 -2.34 -2.73 -4.78
C VAL A 761 -1.09 -2.35 -5.60
N GLY A 762 -1.25 -1.62 -6.70
CA GLY A 762 -0.14 -1.12 -7.50
C GLY A 762 0.64 0.02 -6.85
N GLU A 763 0.09 0.70 -5.84
CA GLU A 763 0.79 1.75 -5.09
C GLU A 763 2.03 1.23 -4.35
N ILE A 764 2.08 -0.07 -4.02
CA ILE A 764 3.24 -0.75 -3.42
C ILE A 764 4.52 -0.49 -4.22
N ALA A 765 4.44 -0.39 -5.56
CA ALA A 765 5.61 -0.18 -6.40
C ALA A 765 6.26 1.21 -6.27
N PHE A 766 5.59 2.15 -5.59
CA PHE A 766 6.06 3.51 -5.31
C PHE A 766 6.58 3.67 -3.88
N VAL A 767 6.31 2.71 -2.99
CA VAL A 767 6.78 2.72 -1.61
C VAL A 767 8.32 2.68 -1.58
N PRO A 768 8.98 3.50 -0.75
CA PRO A 768 10.43 3.48 -0.60
C PRO A 768 10.94 2.11 -0.11
N LEU A 769 12.04 1.65 -0.70
CA LEU A 769 12.63 0.35 -0.35
C LEU A 769 13.33 0.38 1.02
N GLY A 770 13.90 1.52 1.40
CA GLY A 770 14.61 1.74 2.67
C GLY A 770 16.01 1.11 2.74
N THR A 771 16.23 -0.06 2.14
CA THR A 771 17.55 -0.73 2.15
C THR A 771 18.52 -0.22 1.07
N GLU A 772 18.04 0.63 0.16
CA GLU A 772 18.82 1.29 -0.89
C GLU A 772 18.36 2.74 -1.06
N PRO A 773 19.29 3.69 -1.20
CA PRO A 773 18.94 5.09 -1.37
C PRO A 773 18.24 5.32 -2.70
N TRP A 774 17.18 6.14 -2.69
CA TRP A 774 16.41 6.60 -3.84
C TRP A 774 15.81 5.47 -4.69
N LYS A 775 15.54 4.31 -4.06
CA LYS A 775 14.84 3.18 -4.70
C LYS A 775 13.48 2.95 -4.08
N THR A 776 12.53 2.56 -4.92
CA THR A 776 11.24 2.04 -4.50
C THR A 776 11.22 0.52 -4.59
N ILE A 777 10.17 -0.11 -4.06
CA ILE A 777 10.01 -1.57 -4.13
C ILE A 777 10.08 -2.06 -5.60
N PRO A 778 10.97 -3.00 -5.94
CA PRO A 778 11.11 -3.50 -7.31
C PRO A 778 9.84 -4.18 -7.81
N LEU A 779 9.46 -3.93 -9.07
CA LEU A 779 8.28 -4.55 -9.72
C LEU A 779 8.31 -6.08 -9.65
N GLU A 780 9.50 -6.70 -9.68
CA GLU A 780 9.66 -8.14 -9.52
C GLU A 780 9.08 -8.63 -8.19
N ASP A 781 9.35 -7.93 -7.08
CA ASP A 781 8.84 -8.34 -5.76
C ASP A 781 7.35 -7.97 -5.61
N VAL A 782 6.90 -6.86 -6.21
CA VAL A 782 5.47 -6.50 -6.30
C VAL A 782 4.68 -7.60 -7.02
N ALA A 783 5.18 -8.06 -8.18
CA ALA A 783 4.53 -9.11 -8.98
C ALA A 783 4.29 -10.41 -8.19
N LYS A 784 5.16 -10.74 -7.23
CA LYS A 784 5.05 -11.96 -6.41
C LYS A 784 3.91 -11.90 -5.39
N ILE A 785 3.49 -10.71 -4.97
CA ILE A 785 2.55 -10.54 -3.86
C ILE A 785 1.19 -9.98 -4.26
N VAL A 786 1.10 -9.21 -5.35
CA VAL A 786 -0.12 -8.45 -5.69
C VAL A 786 -1.35 -9.32 -5.91
N ASP A 787 -1.18 -10.57 -6.36
CA ASP A 787 -2.33 -11.46 -6.51
C ASP A 787 -2.88 -11.96 -5.16
N ARG A 788 -2.07 -11.95 -4.09
CA ARG A 788 -2.50 -12.27 -2.72
C ARG A 788 -3.20 -11.10 -2.03
N LEU A 789 -3.16 -9.91 -2.61
CA LEU A 789 -3.59 -8.67 -1.97
C LEU A 789 -4.83 -8.08 -2.63
N THR A 790 -5.61 -7.36 -1.84
CA THR A 790 -6.75 -6.55 -2.28
C THR A 790 -6.80 -5.26 -1.46
N ILE A 791 -7.56 -4.26 -1.92
CA ILE A 791 -7.91 -3.08 -1.12
C ILE A 791 -9.36 -3.13 -0.62
N SER A 792 -10.16 -4.07 -1.15
CA SER A 792 -11.60 -4.11 -0.97
C SER A 792 -12.00 -4.82 0.32
N GLY A 793 -12.65 -4.07 1.21
CA GLY A 793 -13.30 -4.55 2.43
C GLY A 793 -14.74 -4.05 2.51
N ILE A 794 -15.51 -4.58 3.45
CA ILE A 794 -16.85 -4.05 3.75
C ILE A 794 -16.75 -3.24 5.03
N ARG A 795 -17.05 -1.96 4.95
CA ARG A 795 -17.15 -1.07 6.11
C ARG A 795 -18.61 -0.87 6.47
N LEU A 796 -18.94 -0.98 7.76
CA LEU A 796 -20.30 -0.88 8.27
C LEU A 796 -20.31 0.05 9.49
N GLU A 797 -20.95 1.22 9.34
CA GLU A 797 -21.01 2.23 10.40
C GLU A 797 -21.82 1.75 11.62
N ALA A 798 -21.44 2.20 12.83
CA ALA A 798 -22.17 1.87 14.06
C ALA A 798 -23.34 2.83 14.33
N GLU A 799 -23.26 4.06 13.85
CA GLU A 799 -24.32 5.06 14.00
C GLU A 799 -25.64 4.54 13.41
N ASN A 800 -26.74 4.80 14.12
CA ASN A 800 -28.07 4.34 13.72
C ASN A 800 -28.27 2.80 13.60
N LYS A 801 -27.25 1.98 13.93
CA LYS A 801 -27.34 0.50 13.95
C LYS A 801 -27.52 -0.09 15.35
N ILE A 802 -27.59 0.76 16.37
CA ILE A 802 -27.88 0.34 17.74
C ILE A 802 -29.32 -0.20 17.84
N VAL A 803 -29.46 -1.39 18.42
CA VAL A 803 -30.76 -2.03 18.60
C VAL A 803 -31.56 -1.28 19.65
N LYS A 804 -32.69 -0.71 19.23
CA LYS A 804 -33.58 0.07 20.09
C LYS A 804 -34.00 -0.71 21.34
N GLY A 805 -33.83 -0.11 22.51
CA GLY A 805 -34.08 -0.71 23.83
C GLY A 805 -32.92 -1.55 24.38
N SER A 806 -31.81 -1.67 23.64
CA SER A 806 -30.58 -2.36 24.03
C SER A 806 -29.37 -1.42 24.01
N GLU A 807 -29.59 -0.12 24.18
CA GLU A 807 -28.54 0.90 24.05
C GLU A 807 -27.56 0.87 25.20
N GLY A 808 -27.98 0.46 26.40
CA GLY A 808 -27.08 0.33 27.55
C GLY A 808 -26.34 1.60 27.95
N GLY A 809 -26.85 2.79 27.60
CA GLY A 809 -26.17 4.07 27.86
C GLY A 809 -25.26 4.55 26.71
N TRP A 810 -25.10 3.75 25.65
CA TRP A 810 -24.49 4.22 24.42
C TRP A 810 -25.41 5.22 23.71
N LYS A 811 -24.83 6.29 23.18
CA LYS A 811 -25.53 7.33 22.45
C LYS A 811 -24.67 7.76 21.26
N VAL A 812 -25.31 8.14 20.16
CA VAL A 812 -24.61 8.78 19.04
C VAL A 812 -24.28 10.21 19.46
N ILE A 813 -23.02 10.60 19.30
CA ILE A 813 -22.53 11.97 19.46
C ILE A 813 -21.73 12.36 18.22
N GLN A 814 -21.57 13.65 17.98
CA GLN A 814 -20.71 14.18 16.92
C GLN A 814 -19.34 14.56 17.49
N ARG A 815 -18.27 14.12 16.83
CA ARG A 815 -16.88 14.51 17.11
C ARG A 815 -16.63 15.98 16.75
N ALA A 816 -15.62 16.58 17.40
CA ALA A 816 -15.23 17.96 17.13
C ALA A 816 -14.31 18.11 15.90
N ALA A 817 -13.51 17.08 15.59
CA ALA A 817 -12.67 16.97 14.40
C ALA A 817 -12.18 15.52 14.26
N PRO A 818 -12.38 14.85 13.10
CA PRO A 818 -13.28 15.26 12.03
C PRO A 818 -14.72 15.36 12.54
N PHE A 819 -15.59 16.16 11.92
CA PHE A 819 -16.98 16.38 12.37
C PHE A 819 -17.89 15.19 12.04
N THR A 820 -17.71 14.08 12.74
CA THR A 820 -18.34 12.79 12.39
C THR A 820 -19.08 12.18 13.57
N ASP A 821 -20.17 11.46 13.30
CA ASP A 821 -20.90 10.75 14.34
C ASP A 821 -20.14 9.48 14.79
N TRP A 822 -20.30 9.11 16.05
CA TRP A 822 -19.85 7.85 16.63
C TRP A 822 -20.63 7.55 17.91
N CYS A 823 -20.58 6.31 18.38
CA CYS A 823 -21.25 5.92 19.62
C CYS A 823 -20.33 6.17 20.82
N GLU A 824 -20.77 6.97 21.79
CA GLU A 824 -20.10 7.19 23.08
C GLU A 824 -20.86 6.49 24.20
N ASN A 825 -20.13 5.94 25.17
CA ASN A 825 -20.68 5.50 26.44
C ASN A 825 -19.79 5.90 27.62
N GLY A 826 -20.33 6.73 28.52
CA GLY A 826 -19.65 7.21 29.74
C GLY A 826 -19.89 6.36 30.99
N LYS A 827 -20.29 5.09 30.85
CA LYS A 827 -20.58 4.19 31.97
C LYS A 827 -19.88 2.86 31.80
N LYS A 828 -18.86 2.62 32.63
CA LYS A 828 -18.16 1.33 32.73
C LYS A 828 -19.14 0.17 32.93
N ASP A 829 -18.79 -0.96 32.33
CA ASP A 829 -19.50 -2.23 32.31
C ASP A 829 -20.87 -2.24 31.61
N SER A 830 -21.28 -1.12 31.04
CA SER A 830 -22.54 -1.05 30.32
C SER A 830 -22.41 -1.58 28.89
N ILE A 831 -23.49 -2.21 28.38
CA ILE A 831 -23.47 -3.02 27.15
C ILE A 831 -24.52 -2.50 26.17
N GLY A 832 -24.08 -2.11 24.98
CA GLY A 832 -24.93 -1.82 23.83
C GLY A 832 -25.02 -3.04 22.90
N THR A 833 -26.03 -3.09 22.04
CA THR A 833 -26.15 -4.12 20.98
C THR A 833 -26.32 -3.44 19.62
N TRP A 834 -25.57 -3.86 18.61
CA TRP A 834 -25.63 -3.37 17.23
C TRP A 834 -25.98 -4.49 16.28
N LYS A 835 -26.73 -4.16 15.22
CA LYS A 835 -27.17 -5.11 14.21
C LYS A 835 -27.01 -4.55 12.80
N TRP A 836 -26.36 -5.32 11.94
CA TRP A 836 -26.25 -5.07 10.50
C TRP A 836 -26.92 -6.21 9.71
N GLU A 837 -27.50 -5.86 8.57
CA GLU A 837 -28.27 -6.74 7.70
C GLU A 837 -27.87 -6.58 6.22
N LEU A 838 -28.47 -7.38 5.32
CA LEU A 838 -28.21 -7.34 3.88
C LEU A 838 -28.29 -5.92 3.26
N LYS A 839 -29.26 -5.13 3.70
CA LYS A 839 -29.50 -3.75 3.23
C LYS A 839 -28.39 -2.77 3.62
N ASP A 840 -27.55 -3.16 4.58
CA ASP A 840 -26.40 -2.36 5.04
C ASP A 840 -25.13 -2.78 4.27
N GLY A 841 -25.24 -3.61 3.22
CA GLY A 841 -24.10 -4.13 2.46
C GLY A 841 -23.54 -5.46 2.97
N LEU A 842 -24.07 -6.01 4.07
CA LEU A 842 -23.60 -7.27 4.65
C LEU A 842 -23.82 -8.45 3.71
N LYS A 843 -22.80 -9.28 3.50
CA LYS A 843 -22.86 -10.52 2.72
C LYS A 843 -22.42 -11.73 3.56
N ASN A 844 -22.85 -12.92 3.13
CA ASN A 844 -22.37 -14.17 3.73
C ASN A 844 -20.94 -14.45 3.27
N GLY A 845 -20.14 -15.05 4.14
CA GLY A 845 -18.75 -15.37 3.82
C GLY A 845 -17.87 -15.52 5.05
N TYR A 846 -16.57 -15.60 4.77
CA TYR A 846 -15.51 -15.61 5.77
C TYR A 846 -14.86 -14.24 5.80
N TYR A 847 -14.65 -13.71 7.01
CA TYR A 847 -14.10 -12.36 7.19
C TYR A 847 -13.18 -12.32 8.39
N LYS A 848 -12.19 -11.43 8.36
CA LYS A 848 -11.56 -10.89 9.55
C LYS A 848 -12.38 -9.68 10.01
N LEU A 849 -12.90 -9.73 11.24
CA LEU A 849 -13.63 -8.63 11.85
C LEU A 849 -12.64 -7.70 12.55
N LYS A 850 -12.63 -6.44 12.13
CA LYS A 850 -12.03 -5.33 12.87
C LYS A 850 -13.10 -4.39 13.40
N ILE A 851 -12.87 -3.83 14.57
CA ILE A 851 -13.80 -2.97 15.30
C ILE A 851 -13.07 -1.68 15.61
N PHE A 852 -13.67 -0.54 15.27
CA PHE A 852 -13.01 0.76 15.40
C PHE A 852 -13.62 1.58 16.53
N GLY A 853 -12.75 2.24 17.31
CA GLY A 853 -13.10 3.05 18.46
C GLY A 853 -12.03 4.11 18.73
N GLU A 854 -12.10 4.75 19.89
CA GLU A 854 -11.06 5.70 20.31
C GLU A 854 -9.86 4.97 20.90
N GLU A 855 -8.66 5.42 20.52
CA GLU A 855 -7.41 4.91 21.07
C GLU A 855 -7.40 5.00 22.61
N GLY A 856 -6.88 3.94 23.25
CA GLY A 856 -6.77 3.88 24.71
C GLY A 856 -8.07 3.54 25.45
N GLU A 857 -9.22 3.55 24.78
CA GLU A 857 -10.51 3.26 25.40
C GLU A 857 -10.93 1.80 25.21
N ALA A 858 -10.87 1.03 26.30
CA ALA A 858 -11.08 -0.41 26.19
C ALA A 858 -12.56 -0.82 26.02
N ILE A 859 -12.81 -1.72 25.08
CA ILE A 859 -14.12 -2.34 24.84
C ILE A 859 -14.03 -3.87 24.92
N ALA A 860 -15.14 -4.53 25.24
CA ALA A 860 -15.25 -5.98 25.14
C ALA A 860 -16.44 -6.35 24.25
N VAL A 861 -16.27 -7.37 23.41
CA VAL A 861 -17.21 -7.68 22.34
C VAL A 861 -17.72 -9.11 22.45
N SER A 862 -18.99 -9.30 22.12
CA SER A 862 -19.64 -10.62 22.04
C SER A 862 -20.50 -10.66 20.77
N MET A 863 -20.49 -11.77 20.07
CA MET A 863 -21.17 -11.98 18.79
C MET A 863 -22.32 -12.99 18.93
N HIS A 864 -23.45 -12.70 18.27
CA HIS A 864 -24.63 -13.56 18.17
C HIS A 864 -24.44 -14.65 17.10
N LEU A 865 -24.78 -15.89 17.45
CA LEU A 865 -24.61 -17.07 16.60
C LEU A 865 -25.94 -17.55 16.02
N ALA A 866 -25.87 -18.35 14.95
CA ALA A 866 -27.03 -18.89 14.25
C ALA A 866 -27.91 -19.82 15.11
N ASP A 867 -27.39 -20.36 16.21
CA ASP A 867 -28.14 -21.16 17.18
C ASP A 867 -28.85 -20.33 18.27
N ASP A 868 -28.89 -19.01 18.07
CA ASP A 868 -29.48 -18.01 18.97
C ASP A 868 -28.73 -17.84 20.32
N THR A 869 -27.48 -18.29 20.39
CA THR A 869 -26.60 -18.06 21.54
C THR A 869 -25.64 -16.88 21.30
N TRP A 870 -25.01 -16.41 22.38
CA TRP A 870 -23.98 -15.38 22.34
C TRP A 870 -22.64 -15.99 22.74
N THR A 871 -21.58 -15.64 22.02
CA THR A 871 -20.21 -15.94 22.44
C THR A 871 -19.89 -15.24 23.77
N ALA A 872 -18.90 -15.76 24.51
CA ALA A 872 -18.41 -15.04 25.69
C ALA A 872 -17.86 -13.67 25.28
N LEU A 873 -18.03 -12.66 26.15
CA LEU A 873 -17.34 -11.39 25.96
C LEU A 873 -15.83 -11.62 25.91
N THR A 874 -15.16 -10.99 24.95
CA THR A 874 -13.71 -10.95 24.90
C THR A 874 -13.14 -10.33 26.19
N PRO A 875 -11.85 -10.55 26.48
CA PRO A 875 -11.11 -9.65 27.36
C PRO A 875 -11.27 -8.19 26.88
N ALA A 876 -10.95 -7.23 27.75
CA ALA A 876 -10.90 -5.83 27.36
C ALA A 876 -9.87 -5.67 26.23
N LEU A 877 -10.31 -5.16 25.09
CA LEU A 877 -9.52 -4.88 23.89
C LEU A 877 -9.41 -3.35 23.78
N THR A 878 -8.21 -2.86 23.59
CA THR A 878 -7.95 -1.42 23.46
C THR A 878 -7.55 -1.13 22.02
N PRO A 879 -8.21 -0.18 21.33
CA PRO A 879 -7.80 0.23 19.99
C PRO A 879 -6.35 0.72 19.97
N GLY A 880 -5.63 0.36 18.92
CA GLY A 880 -4.27 0.86 18.65
C GLY A 880 -4.27 2.26 18.02
N PRO A 881 -3.10 2.74 17.57
CA PRO A 881 -2.95 4.04 16.90
C PRO A 881 -3.85 4.19 15.66
N ASP A 882 -4.09 3.09 14.93
CA ASP A 882 -5.02 3.01 13.80
C ASP A 882 -6.51 3.10 14.19
N GLY A 883 -6.81 3.22 15.48
CA GLY A 883 -8.16 3.18 16.05
C GLY A 883 -8.83 1.81 15.95
N GLY A 884 -8.11 0.78 15.50
CA GLY A 884 -8.61 -0.54 15.18
C GLY A 884 -8.37 -1.58 16.28
N ILE A 885 -9.33 -2.49 16.43
CA ILE A 885 -9.22 -3.71 17.23
C ILE A 885 -9.45 -4.90 16.31
N VAL A 886 -8.48 -5.81 16.27
CA VAL A 886 -8.66 -7.11 15.59
C VAL A 886 -9.47 -8.05 16.50
N PHE A 887 -10.75 -8.25 16.19
CA PHE A 887 -11.56 -9.26 16.87
C PHE A 887 -11.14 -10.67 16.46
N GLY A 888 -10.83 -10.86 15.17
CA GLY A 888 -10.37 -12.12 14.60
C GLY A 888 -11.27 -12.61 13.47
N ASN A 889 -11.11 -13.89 13.10
CA ASN A 889 -11.87 -14.49 12.00
C ASN A 889 -13.30 -14.82 12.43
N ILE A 890 -14.26 -14.49 11.58
CA ILE A 890 -15.70 -14.75 11.77
C ILE A 890 -16.31 -15.38 10.52
N GLU A 891 -17.45 -16.04 10.71
CA GLU A 891 -18.25 -16.66 9.66
C GLU A 891 -19.66 -16.08 9.66
N ILE A 892 -20.14 -15.63 8.50
CA ILE A 892 -21.48 -15.04 8.35
C ILE A 892 -22.29 -15.90 7.40
N GLY A 893 -23.40 -16.45 7.88
CA GLY A 893 -24.33 -17.25 7.08
C GLY A 893 -23.74 -18.47 6.37
N THR A 894 -22.63 -19.04 6.85
CA THR A 894 -21.98 -20.24 6.27
C THR A 894 -22.73 -21.52 6.64
N GLY A 895 -23.56 -21.47 7.68
CA GLY A 895 -24.29 -22.61 8.22
C GLY A 895 -23.48 -23.49 9.18
N SER A 896 -22.25 -23.08 9.53
CA SER A 896 -21.46 -23.72 10.59
C SER A 896 -22.02 -23.39 11.98
N ALA A 897 -21.62 -24.17 13.00
CA ALA A 897 -22.04 -23.92 14.39
C ALA A 897 -21.48 -22.60 14.96
N MET A 898 -20.40 -22.08 14.38
CA MET A 898 -19.76 -20.82 14.79
C MET A 898 -20.19 -19.63 13.92
N SER A 899 -21.09 -19.86 12.96
CA SER A 899 -21.59 -18.86 12.03
C SER A 899 -22.63 -17.95 12.68
N THR A 900 -22.64 -16.68 12.29
CA THR A 900 -23.79 -15.80 12.52
C THR A 900 -24.96 -16.19 11.59
N PRO A 901 -26.20 -15.72 11.87
CA PRO A 901 -27.33 -15.96 10.97
C PRO A 901 -27.09 -15.38 9.56
N LYS A 902 -27.78 -15.95 8.57
CA LYS A 902 -27.63 -15.56 7.16
C LYS A 902 -27.93 -14.07 6.96
N ASN A 903 -26.98 -13.34 6.38
CA ASN A 903 -27.02 -11.90 6.14
C ASN A 903 -27.32 -11.06 7.40
N ILE A 904 -26.94 -11.54 8.59
CA ILE A 904 -27.11 -10.81 9.85
C ILE A 904 -25.82 -10.91 10.66
N LEU A 905 -25.35 -9.76 11.14
CA LEU A 905 -24.29 -9.66 12.14
C LEU A 905 -24.84 -8.84 13.30
N GLU A 906 -24.91 -9.46 14.49
CA GLU A 906 -25.31 -8.78 15.71
C GLU A 906 -24.21 -8.91 16.75
N ILE A 907 -23.74 -7.78 17.29
CA ILE A 907 -22.67 -7.73 18.29
C ILE A 907 -23.10 -6.94 19.52
N LYS A 908 -22.63 -7.36 20.69
CA LYS A 908 -22.67 -6.61 21.93
C LYS A 908 -21.32 -5.94 22.14
N VAL A 909 -21.33 -4.66 22.43
CA VAL A 909 -20.13 -3.90 22.82
C VAL A 909 -20.29 -3.39 24.24
N LYS A 910 -19.36 -3.80 25.09
CA LYS A 910 -19.28 -3.45 26.50
C LYS A 910 -18.19 -2.40 26.70
N ASN A 911 -18.54 -1.27 27.32
CA ASN A 911 -17.53 -0.33 27.82
C ASN A 911 -16.72 -1.02 28.94
N SER A 912 -15.44 -1.26 28.68
CA SER A 912 -14.50 -1.88 29.61
C SER A 912 -13.38 -0.93 30.00
N SER A 913 -13.50 0.35 29.65
CA SER A 913 -12.48 1.37 29.87
C SER A 913 -12.40 1.76 31.34
N GLU A 914 -11.19 2.10 31.79
CA GLU A 914 -10.94 2.62 33.14
C GLU A 914 -11.26 4.12 33.26
N THR A 915 -11.37 4.83 32.14
CA THR A 915 -11.71 6.27 32.09
C THR A 915 -13.21 6.55 32.18
N ASP A 916 -14.02 5.51 32.40
CA ASP A 916 -15.48 5.48 32.28
C ASP A 916 -16.04 5.80 30.88
N ALA A 917 -15.24 6.33 29.94
CA ALA A 917 -15.62 6.60 28.56
C ALA A 917 -15.11 5.50 27.60
N ALA A 918 -15.97 5.08 26.69
CA ALA A 918 -15.62 4.25 25.55
C ALA A 918 -16.36 4.71 24.30
N HIS A 919 -15.68 4.68 23.17
CA HIS A 919 -16.25 4.99 21.87
C HIS A 919 -16.24 3.79 20.92
N PHE A 920 -17.25 3.74 20.07
CA PHE A 920 -17.42 2.73 19.04
C PHE A 920 -17.93 3.39 17.76
N ASP A 921 -17.19 3.21 16.68
CA ASP A 921 -17.32 4.00 15.45
C ASP A 921 -17.92 3.19 14.31
N PHE A 922 -17.21 2.15 13.85
CA PHE A 922 -17.66 1.25 12.79
C PHE A 922 -16.99 -0.11 12.93
N ILE A 923 -17.42 -1.06 12.10
CA ILE A 923 -16.72 -2.33 11.89
C ILE A 923 -16.24 -2.45 10.45
N LYS A 924 -15.14 -3.18 10.27
CA LYS A 924 -14.61 -3.55 8.96
C LYS A 924 -14.56 -5.08 8.85
N LEU A 925 -15.06 -5.60 7.74
CA LEU A 925 -15.03 -7.00 7.38
C LEU A 925 -14.09 -7.17 6.19
N ASP A 926 -12.95 -7.82 6.44
CA ASP A 926 -11.88 -7.92 5.45
C ASP A 926 -11.55 -9.37 5.05
N PRO A 927 -11.31 -9.62 3.75
CA PRO A 927 -11.68 -8.76 2.62
C PRO A 927 -13.18 -8.90 2.24
N ALA A 928 -13.63 -8.14 1.25
CA ALA A 928 -14.87 -8.44 0.55
C ALA A 928 -14.79 -9.84 -0.12
N ASN A 929 -15.85 -10.65 -0.03
CA ASN A 929 -15.84 -12.03 -0.57
C ASN A 929 -16.10 -12.09 -2.08
N ASN A 930 -16.71 -11.06 -2.67
CA ASN A 930 -16.91 -10.94 -4.11
C ASN A 930 -16.74 -9.49 -4.54
N LEU A 931 -16.25 -9.29 -5.75
CA LEU A 931 -16.05 -8.01 -6.41
C LEU A 931 -16.80 -8.02 -7.75
N TYR A 932 -17.24 -6.85 -8.19
CA TYR A 932 -18.11 -6.71 -9.35
C TYR A 932 -17.51 -5.79 -10.40
N GLY A 933 -17.82 -6.06 -11.67
CA GLY A 933 -17.40 -5.20 -12.79
C GLY A 933 -15.93 -5.32 -13.20
N ARG A 934 -15.14 -6.21 -12.57
CA ARG A 934 -13.76 -6.47 -13.00
C ARG A 934 -13.74 -7.11 -14.39
N ILE A 935 -12.64 -6.88 -15.12
CA ILE A 935 -12.44 -7.39 -16.48
C ILE A 935 -11.48 -8.58 -16.47
N ASN A 936 -11.92 -9.74 -16.98
CA ASN A 936 -11.03 -10.88 -17.18
C ASN A 936 -10.06 -10.59 -18.35
N ILE A 937 -8.79 -10.35 -18.03
CA ILE A 937 -7.78 -9.96 -19.02
C ILE A 937 -7.32 -11.10 -19.92
N ASN A 938 -7.69 -12.36 -19.65
CA ASN A 938 -7.36 -13.52 -20.50
C ASN A 938 -8.39 -13.75 -21.61
N THR A 939 -9.58 -13.16 -21.49
CA THR A 939 -10.72 -13.40 -22.38
C THR A 939 -11.31 -12.11 -22.96
N ALA A 940 -11.07 -10.94 -22.34
CA ALA A 940 -11.56 -9.65 -22.81
C ALA A 940 -11.15 -9.34 -24.25
N SER A 941 -12.05 -8.71 -25.01
CA SER A 941 -11.72 -8.22 -26.35
C SER A 941 -10.83 -6.98 -26.29
N LYS A 942 -10.09 -6.69 -27.36
CA LYS A 942 -9.30 -5.44 -27.49
C LYS A 942 -10.14 -4.21 -27.14
N LYS A 943 -11.38 -4.16 -27.62
CA LYS A 943 -12.30 -3.04 -27.40
C LYS A 943 -12.64 -2.82 -25.91
N VAL A 944 -12.80 -3.90 -25.15
CA VAL A 944 -13.05 -3.83 -23.70
C VAL A 944 -11.75 -3.52 -22.95
N LEU A 945 -10.60 -4.04 -23.40
CA LEU A 945 -9.32 -3.70 -22.79
C LEU A 945 -8.99 -2.21 -22.94
N SER A 946 -9.29 -1.59 -24.09
CA SER A 946 -9.06 -0.17 -24.33
C SER A 946 -9.94 0.77 -23.48
N SER A 947 -10.88 0.25 -22.68
CA SER A 947 -11.62 1.06 -21.69
C SER A 947 -10.96 1.08 -20.31
N LEU A 948 -9.87 0.33 -20.10
CA LEU A 948 -9.08 0.41 -18.88
C LEU A 948 -8.27 1.71 -18.90
N PRO A 949 -8.10 2.39 -17.75
CA PRO A 949 -7.29 3.59 -17.70
C PRO A 949 -5.84 3.32 -18.07
N GLY A 950 -5.27 4.21 -18.87
CA GLY A 950 -3.91 4.02 -19.37
C GLY A 950 -3.75 2.79 -20.26
N VAL A 951 -4.79 2.30 -20.95
CA VAL A 951 -4.66 1.22 -21.94
C VAL A 951 -5.17 1.70 -23.29
N ASP A 952 -4.25 1.97 -24.22
CA ASP A 952 -4.59 2.26 -25.61
C ASP A 952 -4.61 0.97 -26.45
N ASP A 953 -4.93 1.10 -27.73
CA ASP A 953 -4.98 -0.02 -28.67
C ASP A 953 -3.66 -0.81 -28.77
N ALA A 954 -2.50 -0.16 -28.58
CA ALA A 954 -1.21 -0.83 -28.64
C ALA A 954 -0.92 -1.61 -27.35
N ILE A 955 -1.25 -1.04 -26.19
CA ILE A 955 -1.16 -1.73 -24.91
C ILE A 955 -2.18 -2.87 -24.82
N ALA A 956 -3.40 -2.69 -25.34
CA ALA A 956 -4.39 -3.76 -25.43
C ALA A 956 -3.90 -4.94 -26.29
N ASP A 957 -3.25 -4.66 -27.44
CA ASP A 957 -2.60 -5.70 -28.24
C ASP A 957 -1.46 -6.38 -27.47
N ASN A 958 -0.67 -5.62 -26.70
CA ASN A 958 0.40 -6.20 -25.87
C ASN A 958 -0.17 -7.15 -24.80
N ILE A 959 -1.27 -6.78 -24.13
CA ILE A 959 -1.96 -7.64 -23.17
C ILE A 959 -2.42 -8.93 -23.87
N ILE A 960 -3.11 -8.82 -25.01
CA ILE A 960 -3.58 -9.99 -25.77
C ILE A 960 -2.43 -10.91 -26.19
N ASN A 961 -1.35 -10.34 -26.72
CA ASN A 961 -0.17 -11.10 -27.19
C ASN A 961 0.60 -11.78 -26.05
N ASN A 962 0.39 -11.33 -24.81
CA ASN A 962 1.02 -11.92 -23.63
C ASN A 962 0.12 -12.93 -22.90
N ARG A 963 -1.12 -13.20 -23.34
CA ARG A 963 -1.93 -14.27 -22.74
C ARG A 963 -1.24 -15.65 -22.88
N VAL A 964 -1.45 -16.60 -21.98
CA VAL A 964 -2.33 -16.55 -20.78
C VAL A 964 -1.55 -16.03 -19.55
N PHE A 965 -2.18 -15.16 -18.78
CA PHE A 965 -1.68 -14.63 -17.50
C PHE A 965 -2.14 -15.52 -16.34
N GLY A 966 -1.33 -15.58 -15.29
CA GLY A 966 -1.63 -16.19 -14.00
C GLY A 966 -0.55 -17.18 -13.54
N ASN A 967 0.02 -17.92 -14.48
CA ASN A 967 1.07 -18.91 -14.21
C ASN A 967 2.17 -18.92 -15.28
N LYS A 968 2.62 -17.74 -15.71
CA LYS A 968 3.76 -17.68 -16.63
C LYS A 968 5.00 -18.28 -15.98
N ASN A 969 5.74 -19.07 -16.76
CA ASN A 969 6.98 -19.72 -16.34
C ASN A 969 6.84 -20.65 -15.11
N GLY A 970 5.62 -21.04 -14.72
CA GLY A 970 5.40 -21.86 -13.53
C GLY A 970 5.46 -21.10 -12.20
N LEU A 971 5.32 -19.77 -12.21
CA LEU A 971 5.53 -18.91 -11.05
C LEU A 971 4.25 -18.53 -10.28
N ASN A 972 3.06 -18.87 -10.78
CA ASN A 972 1.77 -18.52 -10.16
C ASN A 972 1.64 -17.03 -9.72
N LEU A 973 2.09 -16.07 -10.54
CA LEU A 973 2.08 -14.65 -10.15
C LEU A 973 0.70 -13.98 -10.27
N GLY A 974 -0.32 -14.67 -10.79
CA GLY A 974 -1.64 -14.09 -10.97
C GLY A 974 -1.62 -12.84 -11.84
N ILE A 975 -2.30 -11.77 -11.40
CA ILE A 975 -2.26 -10.47 -12.07
C ILE A 975 -0.85 -9.83 -12.08
N GLY A 976 0.07 -10.32 -11.24
CA GLY A 976 1.47 -9.89 -11.23
C GLY A 976 2.21 -10.16 -12.54
N ASP A 977 1.75 -11.13 -13.35
CA ASP A 977 2.30 -11.38 -14.68
C ASP A 977 2.19 -10.15 -15.62
N LEU A 978 1.27 -9.21 -15.36
CA LEU A 978 1.15 -7.96 -16.13
C LEU A 978 2.39 -7.08 -16.04
N ILE A 979 3.04 -7.04 -14.86
CA ILE A 979 4.22 -6.20 -14.59
C ILE A 979 5.54 -6.99 -14.67
N ASP A 980 5.49 -8.31 -14.50
CA ASP A 980 6.62 -9.19 -14.78
C ASP A 980 6.93 -9.26 -16.29
N THR A 981 5.90 -9.14 -17.13
CA THR A 981 6.04 -9.12 -18.60
C THR A 981 6.09 -7.72 -19.19
N HIS A 982 6.12 -7.60 -20.52
CA HIS A 982 6.05 -6.33 -21.24
C HIS A 982 4.60 -5.92 -21.59
N ALA A 983 3.60 -6.55 -20.95
CA ALA A 983 2.18 -6.32 -21.27
C ALA A 983 1.76 -4.85 -21.07
N LEU A 984 2.28 -4.19 -20.04
CA LEU A 984 1.96 -2.78 -19.71
C LEU A 984 3.01 -1.77 -20.19
N GLY A 985 3.89 -2.17 -21.10
CA GLY A 985 4.93 -1.31 -21.65
C GLY A 985 6.35 -1.82 -21.41
N SER A 986 7.32 -1.02 -21.83
CA SER A 986 8.74 -1.41 -21.83
C SER A 986 9.57 -0.78 -20.73
N SER A 987 9.13 0.35 -20.16
CA SER A 987 9.80 1.00 -19.03
C SER A 987 9.12 0.64 -17.70
N ASP A 988 9.90 0.59 -16.62
CA ASP A 988 9.36 0.34 -15.28
C ASP A 988 8.38 1.44 -14.85
N THR A 989 8.64 2.70 -15.23
CA THR A 989 7.73 3.82 -14.95
C THR A 989 6.37 3.64 -15.61
N ASP A 990 6.31 3.23 -16.89
CA ASP A 990 5.04 2.97 -17.57
C ASP A 990 4.28 1.82 -16.91
N LYS A 991 4.99 0.73 -16.59
CA LYS A 991 4.41 -0.44 -15.93
C LYS A 991 3.84 -0.08 -14.56
N LYS A 992 4.60 0.64 -13.72
CA LYS A 992 4.17 1.10 -12.39
C LYS A 992 2.91 1.96 -12.49
N ASN A 993 2.93 2.99 -13.34
CA ASN A 993 1.81 3.91 -13.50
C ASN A 993 0.56 3.19 -14.00
N ARG A 994 0.64 2.39 -15.08
CA ARG A 994 -0.54 1.69 -15.61
C ARG A 994 -1.05 0.61 -14.65
N PHE A 995 -0.15 -0.12 -13.98
CA PHE A 995 -0.55 -1.14 -13.03
C PHE A 995 -1.26 -0.56 -11.80
N LYS A 996 -0.79 0.60 -11.28
CA LYS A 996 -1.51 1.38 -10.26
C LYS A 996 -2.96 1.61 -10.67
N GLN A 997 -3.19 2.02 -11.92
CA GLN A 997 -4.50 2.39 -12.43
C GLN A 997 -5.45 1.22 -12.71
N ILE A 998 -4.93 0.02 -13.01
CA ILE A 998 -5.78 -1.09 -13.47
C ILE A 998 -5.81 -2.29 -12.53
N SER A 999 -4.90 -2.40 -11.55
CA SER A 999 -4.74 -3.62 -10.73
C SER A 999 -6.00 -4.06 -10.00
N SER A 1000 -6.85 -3.11 -9.57
CA SER A 1000 -8.14 -3.41 -8.92
C SER A 1000 -9.30 -3.62 -9.89
N LEU A 1001 -9.11 -3.31 -11.18
CA LEU A 1001 -10.14 -3.35 -12.24
C LEU A 1001 -10.10 -4.64 -13.07
N VAL A 1002 -9.04 -5.44 -12.89
CA VAL A 1002 -8.78 -6.66 -13.67
C VAL A 1002 -8.88 -7.92 -12.81
N THR A 1003 -9.20 -9.03 -13.44
CA THR A 1003 -9.17 -10.37 -12.82
C THR A 1003 -8.70 -11.42 -13.82
N LEU A 1004 -8.45 -12.64 -13.32
CA LEU A 1004 -8.21 -13.85 -14.11
C LEU A 1004 -9.36 -14.86 -13.97
N HIS A 1005 -10.35 -14.57 -13.12
CA HIS A 1005 -11.45 -15.47 -12.79
C HIS A 1005 -12.73 -15.12 -13.54
N SER A 1006 -13.54 -16.14 -13.77
CA SER A 1006 -14.87 -16.05 -14.35
C SER A 1006 -15.80 -17.10 -13.75
N ASP A 1007 -16.87 -16.62 -13.10
CA ASP A 1007 -17.92 -17.49 -12.55
C ASP A 1007 -19.23 -17.43 -13.36
N CYS A 1008 -19.40 -16.42 -14.20
CA CYS A 1008 -20.60 -16.22 -15.03
C CYS A 1008 -20.30 -16.40 -16.53
N TYR A 1009 -21.08 -17.25 -17.19
CA TYR A 1009 -20.89 -17.59 -18.60
C TYR A 1009 -22.18 -17.49 -19.41
N ARG A 1010 -22.08 -16.92 -20.61
CA ARG A 1010 -23.12 -16.94 -21.64
C ARG A 1010 -22.99 -18.21 -22.47
N ILE A 1011 -24.02 -19.04 -22.46
CA ILE A 1011 -24.11 -20.26 -23.27
C ILE A 1011 -25.14 -20.02 -24.38
N ILE A 1012 -24.68 -20.07 -25.64
CA ILE A 1012 -25.49 -19.93 -26.84
C ILE A 1012 -25.48 -21.26 -27.58
N VAL A 1013 -26.66 -21.86 -27.79
CA VAL A 1013 -26.77 -23.16 -28.46
C VAL A 1013 -27.76 -23.09 -29.61
N THR A 1014 -27.33 -23.53 -30.80
CA THR A 1014 -28.22 -23.78 -31.94
C THR A 1014 -28.42 -25.28 -32.11
N GLY A 1015 -29.64 -25.76 -31.95
CA GLY A 1015 -30.05 -27.14 -32.21
C GLY A 1015 -30.82 -27.26 -33.52
N GLN A 1016 -30.50 -28.27 -34.33
CA GLN A 1016 -31.15 -28.56 -35.60
C GLN A 1016 -31.61 -30.02 -35.68
N MET A 1017 -32.84 -30.23 -36.13
CA MET A 1017 -33.35 -31.54 -36.51
C MET A 1017 -33.04 -31.85 -37.97
N LEU A 1018 -32.57 -33.06 -38.25
CA LEU A 1018 -32.13 -33.46 -39.58
C LEU A 1018 -32.96 -34.65 -40.11
N GLU A 1019 -33.27 -34.61 -41.40
CA GLU A 1019 -33.74 -35.77 -42.15
C GLU A 1019 -32.98 -35.85 -43.47
N LYS A 1020 -32.22 -36.93 -43.66
CA LYS A 1020 -31.37 -37.14 -44.86
C LYS A 1020 -30.48 -35.92 -45.18
N GLY A 1021 -29.94 -35.29 -44.14
CA GLY A 1021 -29.08 -34.11 -44.25
C GLY A 1021 -29.79 -32.77 -44.49
N LYS A 1022 -31.13 -32.74 -44.55
CA LYS A 1022 -31.90 -31.49 -44.61
C LYS A 1022 -32.34 -31.05 -43.22
N VAL A 1023 -32.25 -29.75 -42.95
CA VAL A 1023 -32.74 -29.14 -41.71
C VAL A 1023 -34.26 -29.07 -41.75
N LEU A 1024 -34.91 -29.75 -40.79
CA LEU A 1024 -36.37 -29.74 -40.63
C LEU A 1024 -36.84 -28.62 -39.71
N ALA A 1025 -36.09 -28.38 -38.64
CA ALA A 1025 -36.35 -27.32 -37.67
C ALA A 1025 -35.03 -26.88 -37.04
N GLU A 1026 -34.98 -25.63 -36.59
CA GLU A 1026 -33.86 -25.04 -35.87
C GLU A 1026 -34.38 -24.29 -34.65
N LYS A 1027 -33.63 -24.37 -33.55
CA LYS A 1027 -33.89 -23.60 -32.34
C LYS A 1027 -32.57 -23.08 -31.76
N LYS A 1028 -32.49 -21.77 -31.55
CA LYS A 1028 -31.40 -21.12 -30.82
C LYS A 1028 -31.87 -20.81 -29.39
N ILE A 1029 -31.06 -21.12 -28.39
CA ILE A 1029 -31.34 -20.86 -26.96
C ILE A 1029 -30.11 -20.18 -26.35
N TRP A 1030 -30.36 -19.16 -25.53
CA TRP A 1030 -29.35 -18.37 -24.83
C TRP A 1030 -29.63 -18.49 -23.33
N VAL A 1031 -28.60 -18.82 -22.55
CA VAL A 1031 -28.68 -18.95 -21.09
C VAL A 1031 -27.44 -18.34 -20.47
N VAL A 1032 -27.60 -17.63 -19.36
CA VAL A 1032 -26.49 -17.26 -18.49
C VAL A 1032 -26.39 -18.31 -17.39
N PHE A 1033 -25.18 -18.78 -17.13
CA PHE A 1033 -24.89 -19.81 -16.15
C PHE A 1033 -23.81 -19.31 -15.19
N GLU A 1034 -24.17 -19.26 -13.91
CA GLU A 1034 -23.23 -19.09 -12.80
C GLU A 1034 -22.76 -20.48 -12.33
N ARG A 1035 -21.45 -20.66 -12.22
CA ARG A 1035 -20.77 -21.96 -12.15
C ARG A 1035 -20.67 -22.58 -10.76
#